data_AF-A0A495IDI2-F1
#
_entry.id   AF-A0A495IDI2-F1
#
_cell.length_a   1.000
_cell.length_b   1.000
_cell.length_c   1.000
_cell.angle_alpha   90.00
_cell.angle_beta   90.00
_cell.angle_gamma   90.00
#
_symmetry.space_group_name_H-M   'P 1'
#
loop_
_entity.id
_entity.type
_entity.pdbx_description
1 polymer ?
#
loop_
_entity_poly.entity_id
_entity_poly.type
_entity_poly.pdbx_seq_one_letter_code
_entity_poly.pdbx_strand_id
1 'polypeptide(L)'
;MPRVSRKLLIGVIVASLAVVGIAIPSIASATAGTATSGTAATAASATATSTPTATSTPTATAPTPTGTLKLLTQNPVAGQDLTFSYTTDQPNDLNWVGVYNTPSNGPVNQKYVGGSTAYTYTKDAASGDDTSGTLTVSGAKLTAGHDITAYLLYDDGYTWLSQPITFQVAAAPAPSPTGTLTLDTKNPIAGQPLTFSWSTDTPNSLNWVGVYNDPADGPTSQSYNSPSTAYTYTGSATSGTLTVSGAGLTSGHDITAYLLYDDGYTWLAKPITFQVQDPPPYDPTPTTAHFVTDDMTVAATAPVTAVDTSVNGLWFGPGGASPTAAVSFAKTSGSSWLKVSTTGEITGTTPSSPSKSANDEGTVTIQATDTAGVTGTITVEFPLSAKNAKPQVKAATLDMWDGGSHVAGAREKLVGSIVSNRLDVVGLQDTLGTQATLVAKLLGWGHVESAGGQAIISRYPLAKDNGAVPTGVPAVAALVNVAGTRLQVWSTQLDSDAFGPAAACAATATPTSKEIVATEKATLRYSQAKALSKAIEKATTKNVPNLVLGDLESPAASDWTSKTAASHCGIGSVAWPVPQLLLDAGLTDSYRAEHPNAAKDSGQTTSIFPPVTTGAAATVDAATAAGTSSTSTAQTDGPERLDYVDYSGKLSVDESHTLVDGFPQGPTNTGGNAWISNRAAVVTTFTVK
;
A
#
# COMPACT_ATOMS: atom_id res chain seq x y z
N MET A 1 -58.36 28.42 -41.68
CA MET A 1 -59.48 28.36 -40.72
C MET A 1 -59.03 27.58 -39.49
N PRO A 2 -59.51 27.91 -38.27
CA PRO A 2 -58.76 28.75 -37.29
C PRO A 2 -58.59 28.05 -35.91
N ARG A 3 -57.99 28.60 -34.83
CA ARG A 3 -57.58 29.96 -34.37
C ARG A 3 -56.16 29.86 -33.73
N VAL A 4 -55.31 30.86 -33.44
CA VAL A 4 -55.38 32.32 -33.12
C VAL A 4 -55.80 32.69 -31.68
N SER A 5 -54.99 33.54 -31.03
CA SER A 5 -55.13 34.28 -29.73
C SER A 5 -54.28 33.68 -28.60
N ARG A 6 -53.23 34.30 -28.02
CA ARG A 6 -52.91 35.72 -27.69
C ARG A 6 -53.95 36.43 -26.81
N LYS A 7 -53.64 36.56 -25.51
CA LYS A 7 -53.63 37.77 -24.65
C LYS A 7 -53.18 37.32 -23.23
N LEU A 8 -52.15 37.86 -22.57
CA LEU A 8 -51.88 39.26 -22.18
C LEU A 8 -52.86 39.74 -21.09
N LEU A 9 -52.37 40.13 -19.90
CA LEU A 9 -52.36 41.53 -19.39
C LEU A 9 -52.23 41.65 -17.84
N ILE A 10 -51.19 42.38 -17.38
CA ILE A 10 -51.06 43.27 -16.17
C ILE A 10 -51.43 42.74 -14.76
N GLY A 11 -50.58 43.09 -13.76
CA GLY A 11 -50.93 43.08 -12.33
C GLY A 11 -49.81 43.53 -11.40
N VAL A 12 -49.60 44.85 -11.24
CA VAL A 12 -48.65 45.46 -10.29
C VAL A 12 -49.24 45.48 -8.87
N ILE A 13 -48.42 45.32 -7.82
CA ILE A 13 -48.51 46.09 -6.55
C ILE A 13 -47.20 46.02 -5.75
N VAL A 14 -46.86 47.13 -5.11
CA VAL A 14 -45.70 47.35 -4.23
C VAL A 14 -46.15 47.29 -2.76
N ALA A 15 -45.34 46.71 -1.87
CA ALA A 15 -45.42 46.98 -0.44
C ALA A 15 -44.03 46.89 0.22
N SER A 16 -43.76 47.79 1.16
CA SER A 16 -42.43 48.06 1.73
C SER A 16 -42.34 47.72 3.22
N LEU A 17 -41.11 47.48 3.70
CA LEU A 17 -40.63 47.60 5.08
C LEU A 17 -41.38 46.84 6.21
N ALA A 18 -40.65 45.96 6.89
CA ALA A 18 -40.64 45.91 8.36
C ALA A 18 -39.25 45.49 8.86
N VAL A 19 -38.60 46.36 9.64
CA VAL A 19 -37.37 46.04 10.39
C VAL A 19 -37.78 45.49 11.75
N VAL A 20 -37.24 44.34 12.15
CA VAL A 20 -37.24 43.88 13.55
C VAL A 20 -35.83 43.41 13.90
N GLY A 21 -35.31 43.89 15.03
CA GLY A 21 -33.91 43.74 15.41
C GLY A 21 -33.55 42.34 15.94
N ILE A 22 -32.31 41.95 15.68
CA ILE A 22 -31.68 40.75 16.25
C ILE A 22 -31.24 41.06 17.69
N ALA A 23 -31.65 40.23 18.64
CA ALA A 23 -31.10 40.22 19.99
C ALA A 23 -29.98 39.19 20.08
N ILE A 24 -28.78 39.61 20.52
CA ILE A 24 -27.62 38.75 20.75
C ILE A 24 -27.41 38.62 22.26
N PRO A 25 -27.37 37.41 22.83
CA PRO A 25 -26.73 37.16 24.11
C PRO A 25 -25.30 36.65 23.89
N SER A 26 -24.32 37.49 24.22
CA SER A 26 -22.93 37.06 24.41
C SER A 26 -22.80 36.35 25.76
N ILE A 27 -22.06 35.24 25.80
CA ILE A 27 -21.63 34.60 27.04
C ILE A 27 -20.09 34.68 27.09
N ALA A 28 -19.59 35.43 28.05
CA ALA A 28 -18.17 35.50 28.36
C ALA A 28 -17.81 34.56 29.52
N SER A 29 -16.55 34.17 29.55
CA SER A 29 -15.92 33.21 30.46
C SER A 29 -15.98 33.59 31.94
N ALA A 30 -16.00 32.59 32.83
CA ALA A 30 -15.46 32.68 34.18
C ALA A 30 -14.78 31.36 34.58
N THR A 31 -13.72 31.44 35.37
CA THR A 31 -12.71 30.38 35.59
C THR A 31 -12.63 29.89 37.03
N ALA A 32 -11.83 28.83 37.19
CA ALA A 32 -11.08 28.42 38.40
C ALA A 32 -11.74 27.42 39.36
N GLY A 33 -10.93 26.42 39.75
CA GLY A 33 -11.28 25.30 40.62
C GLY A 33 -10.14 24.28 40.70
N THR A 34 -8.96 24.70 41.14
CA THR A 34 -7.77 23.85 41.30
C THR A 34 -7.91 22.87 42.46
N ALA A 35 -7.53 21.60 42.26
CA ALA A 35 -7.35 20.63 43.34
C ALA A 35 -5.97 19.95 43.23
N THR A 36 -5.23 19.95 44.34
CA THR A 36 -3.88 19.39 44.48
C THR A 36 -3.92 17.92 44.90
N SER A 37 -2.98 17.11 44.40
CA SER A 37 -2.76 15.74 44.88
C SER A 37 -1.61 15.70 45.89
N GLY A 38 -1.89 15.25 47.12
CA GLY A 38 -0.91 15.06 48.18
C GLY A 38 -0.33 13.64 48.19
N THR A 39 0.89 13.49 48.70
CA THR A 39 1.60 12.22 48.85
C THR A 39 1.54 11.64 50.27
N ALA A 40 1.81 10.33 50.33
CA ALA A 40 2.35 9.55 51.45
C ALA A 40 1.39 8.92 52.48
N ALA A 41 1.62 7.61 52.73
CA ALA A 41 1.91 6.99 54.04
C ALA A 41 1.44 5.53 54.12
N THR A 42 2.39 4.60 54.25
CA THR A 42 2.20 3.18 54.57
C THR A 42 2.71 2.87 55.98
N ALA A 43 2.10 1.89 56.66
CA ALA A 43 2.57 1.23 57.91
C ALA A 43 1.69 -0.03 58.13
N ALA A 44 2.10 -1.17 58.73
CA ALA A 44 3.39 -1.71 59.21
C ALA A 44 3.32 -3.28 59.04
N SER A 45 4.09 -4.21 59.63
CA SER A 45 5.16 -4.24 60.65
C SER A 45 6.00 -5.52 60.45
N ALA A 46 7.34 -5.48 60.34
CA ALA A 46 8.34 -5.51 61.42
C ALA A 46 8.71 -6.92 62.01
N THR A 47 9.95 -7.35 61.75
CA THR A 47 10.91 -8.04 62.67
C THR A 47 12.22 -8.31 61.90
N ALA A 48 13.47 -8.25 62.37
CA ALA A 48 14.20 -7.54 63.44
C ALA A 48 15.35 -8.45 63.95
N THR A 49 16.61 -8.14 63.64
CA THR A 49 17.89 -8.52 64.33
C THR A 49 19.07 -8.07 63.44
N SER A 50 20.24 -7.61 63.91
CA SER A 50 20.67 -7.04 65.20
C SER A 50 22.09 -6.47 65.00
N THR A 51 22.39 -5.27 65.51
CA THR A 51 23.71 -4.60 65.41
C THR A 51 24.79 -5.30 66.26
N PRO A 52 26.08 -5.14 65.93
CA PRO A 52 26.93 -4.35 66.84
C PRO A 52 27.97 -3.43 66.14
N THR A 53 28.64 -2.59 66.94
CA THR A 53 29.44 -1.43 66.54
C THR A 53 30.96 -1.68 66.63
N ALA A 54 31.75 -0.82 65.95
CA ALA A 54 33.22 -0.71 65.97
C ALA A 54 33.98 -1.85 65.23
N THR A 55 35.18 -1.65 64.67
CA THR A 55 36.20 -0.62 64.89
C THR A 55 36.98 -0.35 63.58
N SER A 56 37.60 0.82 63.42
CA SER A 56 38.46 1.11 62.25
C SER A 56 39.85 0.47 62.36
N THR A 57 40.19 -0.44 61.45
CA THR A 57 41.57 -0.88 61.16
C THR A 57 42.10 -0.18 59.90
N PRO A 58 43.36 0.27 59.86
CA PRO A 58 43.93 0.94 58.69
C PRO A 58 44.34 -0.08 57.63
N THR A 59 43.77 0.01 56.43
CA THR A 59 44.18 -0.82 55.28
C THR A 59 45.16 -0.04 54.41
N ALA A 60 46.27 -0.69 54.06
CA ALA A 60 47.47 -0.13 53.44
C ALA A 60 47.23 0.84 52.27
N THR A 61 48.02 1.91 52.23
CA THR A 61 48.23 2.75 51.04
C THR A 61 48.71 1.86 49.88
N ALA A 62 48.05 1.96 48.73
CA ALA A 62 48.50 1.26 47.52
C ALA A 62 49.92 1.72 47.12
N PRO A 63 50.76 0.84 46.55
CA PRO A 63 52.10 1.22 46.08
C PRO A 63 51.99 2.34 45.05
N THR A 64 52.87 3.34 45.16
CA THR A 64 52.91 4.49 44.25
C THR A 64 53.40 4.02 42.87
N PRO A 65 52.65 4.27 41.77
CA PRO A 65 53.11 3.93 40.43
C PRO A 65 54.40 4.71 40.08
N THR A 66 55.41 3.98 39.61
CA THR A 66 56.79 4.46 39.34
C THR A 66 57.08 4.66 37.86
N GLY A 67 56.25 4.11 36.97
CA GLY A 67 56.33 4.28 35.52
C GLY A 67 55.73 5.61 35.02
N THR A 68 55.79 5.80 33.69
CA THR A 68 55.22 6.98 33.01
C THR A 68 54.31 6.57 31.85
N LEU A 69 53.31 7.41 31.56
CA LEU A 69 52.49 7.34 30.35
C LEU A 69 52.32 8.77 29.83
N LYS A 70 52.47 8.96 28.52
CA LYS A 70 52.34 10.27 27.88
C LYS A 70 51.72 10.12 26.49
N LEU A 71 50.67 10.90 26.21
CA LEU A 71 50.11 11.05 24.87
C LEU A 71 51.10 11.82 23.98
N LEU A 72 51.38 11.28 22.79
CA LEU A 72 52.22 11.89 21.76
C LEU A 72 51.41 12.54 20.64
N THR A 73 50.19 12.06 20.36
CA THR A 73 49.27 12.70 19.40
C THR A 73 48.96 14.13 19.85
N GLN A 74 49.34 15.12 19.06
CA GLN A 74 49.01 16.52 19.31
C GLN A 74 47.64 16.85 18.71
N ASN A 75 46.84 17.63 19.45
CA ASN A 75 45.49 18.07 19.04
C ASN A 75 44.61 16.91 18.53
N PRO A 76 44.44 15.81 19.30
CA PRO A 76 43.75 14.63 18.82
C PRO A 76 42.28 14.94 18.50
N VAL A 77 41.75 14.29 17.46
CA VAL A 77 40.38 14.48 16.97
C VAL A 77 39.56 13.21 17.20
N ALA A 78 38.24 13.34 17.43
CA ALA A 78 37.33 12.20 17.54
C ALA A 78 37.47 11.28 16.32
N GLY A 79 37.59 9.97 16.55
CA GLY A 79 37.89 8.97 15.52
C GLY A 79 39.38 8.76 15.20
N GLN A 80 40.29 9.66 15.59
CA GLN A 80 41.72 9.57 15.26
C GLN A 80 42.50 8.66 16.23
N ASP A 81 43.27 7.73 15.69
CA ASP A 81 44.18 6.87 16.46
C ASP A 81 45.20 7.66 17.30
N LEU A 82 45.44 7.17 18.52
CA LEU A 82 46.22 7.84 19.55
C LEU A 82 47.55 7.13 19.81
N THR A 83 48.67 7.82 19.62
CA THR A 83 50.00 7.30 19.95
C THR A 83 50.41 7.73 21.35
N PHE A 84 50.86 6.78 22.17
CA PHE A 84 51.37 6.99 23.51
C PHE A 84 52.83 6.54 23.61
N SER A 85 53.60 7.16 24.50
CA SER A 85 54.87 6.65 25.02
C SER A 85 54.72 6.24 26.47
N TYR A 86 55.40 5.17 26.88
CA TYR A 86 55.35 4.65 28.26
C TYR A 86 56.73 4.25 28.79
N THR A 87 56.86 4.17 30.12
CA THR A 87 57.97 3.51 30.84
C THR A 87 57.42 2.73 32.03
N THR A 88 58.03 1.59 32.37
CA THR A 88 57.68 0.76 33.54
C THR A 88 58.92 0.10 34.13
N ASP A 89 58.97 -0.03 35.45
CA ASP A 89 59.96 -0.83 36.20
C ASP A 89 59.48 -2.28 36.43
N GLN A 90 58.23 -2.58 36.04
CA GLN A 90 57.60 -3.90 36.04
C GLN A 90 57.23 -4.28 34.59
N PRO A 91 58.21 -4.62 33.74
CA PRO A 91 57.94 -5.11 32.39
C PRO A 91 57.30 -6.50 32.46
N ASN A 92 56.26 -6.70 31.66
CA ASN A 92 55.46 -7.92 31.54
C ASN A 92 54.73 -7.84 30.19
N ASP A 93 54.49 -8.97 29.54
CA ASP A 93 53.98 -9.00 28.17
C ASP A 93 52.48 -8.75 28.00
N LEU A 94 51.74 -8.88 29.10
CA LEU A 94 50.32 -8.54 29.22
C LEU A 94 50.10 -7.13 29.81
N ASN A 95 51.14 -6.33 29.98
CA ASN A 95 50.98 -4.90 30.26
C ASN A 95 50.27 -4.21 29.08
N TRP A 96 49.40 -3.24 29.37
CA TRP A 96 48.55 -2.63 28.34
C TRP A 96 48.22 -1.16 28.61
N VAL A 97 47.90 -0.42 27.54
CA VAL A 97 47.31 0.92 27.63
C VAL A 97 45.83 0.84 27.29
N GLY A 98 44.99 1.15 28.27
CA GLY A 98 43.53 1.23 28.12
C GLY A 98 43.05 2.68 28.05
N VAL A 99 42.28 3.02 27.02
CA VAL A 99 41.68 4.35 26.81
C VAL A 99 40.17 4.28 27.09
N TYR A 100 39.68 5.20 27.92
CA TYR A 100 38.30 5.25 28.39
C TYR A 100 37.65 6.58 27.99
N ASN A 101 36.75 6.52 27.00
CA ASN A 101 35.93 7.65 26.55
C ASN A 101 34.93 8.12 27.63
N THR A 102 34.71 7.30 28.65
CA THR A 102 33.95 7.64 29.86
C THR A 102 34.86 7.39 31.07
N PRO A 103 35.54 8.42 31.61
CA PRO A 103 36.57 8.26 32.64
C PRO A 103 36.14 7.48 33.89
N SER A 104 34.87 7.58 34.28
CA SER A 104 34.30 6.86 35.42
C SER A 104 34.28 5.34 35.27
N ASN A 105 34.41 4.82 34.04
CA ASN A 105 34.50 3.39 33.76
C ASN A 105 35.96 2.89 33.85
N GLY A 106 36.93 3.80 33.88
CA GLY A 106 38.34 3.48 34.08
C GLY A 106 38.62 2.95 35.49
N PRO A 107 39.78 2.30 35.71
CA PRO A 107 40.13 1.70 36.99
C PRO A 107 40.56 2.74 38.03
N VAL A 108 39.69 3.71 38.35
CA VAL A 108 39.94 4.89 39.20
C VAL A 108 40.48 4.58 40.61
N ASN A 109 40.31 3.35 41.10
CA ASN A 109 40.83 2.85 42.37
C ASN A 109 41.71 1.59 42.22
N GLN A 110 42.39 1.45 41.07
CA GLN A 110 43.17 0.26 40.68
C GLN A 110 42.36 -1.05 40.72
N LYS A 111 41.09 -0.97 40.30
CA LYS A 111 40.12 -2.06 40.27
C LYS A 111 39.25 -1.94 39.02
N TYR A 112 38.75 -3.06 38.53
CA TYR A 112 37.78 -3.07 37.44
C TYR A 112 36.52 -2.27 37.79
N VAL A 113 36.03 -1.47 36.82
CA VAL A 113 34.75 -0.76 36.90
C VAL A 113 33.96 -1.01 35.60
N GLY A 114 34.59 -0.81 34.44
CA GLY A 114 34.08 -1.21 33.14
C GLY A 114 35.19 -1.51 32.14
N GLY A 115 34.83 -2.02 30.96
CA GLY A 115 35.77 -2.27 29.87
C GLY A 115 36.30 -0.96 29.25
N SER A 116 37.53 -0.98 28.75
CA SER A 116 38.12 0.13 27.99
C SER A 116 37.38 0.35 26.67
N THR A 117 37.29 1.61 26.23
CA THR A 117 36.73 1.95 24.90
C THR A 117 37.61 1.44 23.76
N ALA A 118 38.93 1.52 23.96
CA ALA A 118 39.95 0.92 23.10
C ALA A 118 41.19 0.59 23.94
N TYR A 119 41.99 -0.37 23.51
CA TYR A 119 43.23 -0.75 24.19
C TYR A 119 44.28 -1.30 23.21
N THR A 120 45.54 -1.28 23.62
CA THR A 120 46.66 -1.96 22.96
C THR A 120 47.66 -2.45 24.02
N TYR A 121 48.15 -3.69 23.88
CA TYR A 121 49.21 -4.23 24.73
C TYR A 121 50.55 -3.52 24.48
N THR A 122 51.42 -3.44 25.48
CA THR A 122 52.69 -2.69 25.39
C THR A 122 53.77 -3.41 24.60
N LYS A 123 53.63 -4.72 24.39
CA LYS A 123 54.57 -5.60 23.68
C LYS A 123 54.35 -5.56 22.18
N ASP A 124 55.41 -5.28 21.43
CA ASP A 124 55.54 -5.72 20.05
C ASP A 124 56.09 -7.16 20.04
N ALA A 125 55.67 -7.99 19.09
CA ALA A 125 55.90 -9.43 19.10
C ALA A 125 57.37 -9.86 18.89
N ALA A 126 58.30 -8.90 18.78
CA ALA A 126 59.68 -9.10 18.37
C ALA A 126 60.78 -8.73 19.41
N SER A 127 60.49 -7.92 20.42
CA SER A 127 61.52 -7.32 21.32
C SER A 127 61.67 -7.99 22.69
N GLY A 128 60.59 -8.54 23.25
CA GLY A 128 60.58 -9.06 24.63
C GLY A 128 59.89 -8.09 25.60
N ASP A 129 60.19 -8.20 26.90
CA ASP A 129 59.48 -7.44 27.93
C ASP A 129 60.11 -6.04 28.09
N ASP A 130 59.61 -5.09 27.30
CA ASP A 130 60.16 -3.74 27.21
C ASP A 130 59.84 -2.86 28.44
N THR A 131 60.87 -2.29 29.06
CA THR A 131 60.74 -1.30 30.14
C THR A 131 60.29 0.08 29.66
N SER A 132 60.20 0.30 28.35
CA SER A 132 59.75 1.56 27.74
C SER A 132 59.48 1.39 26.25
N GLY A 133 58.48 2.09 25.72
CA GLY A 133 58.18 2.06 24.29
C GLY A 133 57.16 3.09 23.83
N THR A 134 56.73 2.96 22.58
CA THR A 134 55.61 3.71 21.98
C THR A 134 54.61 2.76 21.34
N LEU A 135 53.31 3.04 21.51
CA LEU A 135 52.21 2.22 20.98
C LEU A 135 51.08 3.10 20.47
N THR A 136 50.23 2.56 19.60
CA THR A 136 49.03 3.22 19.08
C THR A 136 47.78 2.50 19.55
N VAL A 137 46.80 3.24 20.06
CA VAL A 137 45.46 2.77 20.47
C VAL A 137 44.42 3.37 19.53
N SER A 138 43.45 2.58 19.08
CA SER A 138 42.50 3.09 18.08
C SER A 138 41.55 4.16 18.63
N GLY A 139 41.33 5.21 17.86
CA GLY A 139 40.47 6.34 18.20
C GLY A 139 39.02 6.22 17.73
N ALA A 140 38.68 5.19 16.96
CA ALA A 140 37.42 5.06 16.22
C ALA A 140 36.13 5.14 17.07
N LYS A 141 36.24 4.96 18.40
CA LYS A 141 35.11 5.00 19.36
C LYS A 141 35.20 6.15 20.37
N LEU A 142 36.13 7.09 20.17
CA LEU A 142 36.31 8.27 21.03
C LEU A 142 35.46 9.43 20.50
N THR A 143 34.74 10.11 21.39
CA THR A 143 33.88 11.23 21.06
C THR A 143 34.35 12.51 21.76
N ALA A 144 34.05 13.66 21.16
CA ALA A 144 34.50 14.97 21.66
C ALA A 144 33.52 15.57 22.68
N GLY A 145 34.01 16.57 23.44
CA GLY A 145 33.18 17.38 24.35
C GLY A 145 33.32 17.05 25.85
N HIS A 146 34.13 16.05 26.19
CA HIS A 146 34.39 15.60 27.56
C HIS A 146 35.82 15.08 27.72
N ASP A 147 36.23 14.90 28.98
CA ASP A 147 37.51 14.32 29.35
C ASP A 147 37.57 12.83 29.01
N ILE A 148 38.73 12.38 28.52
CA ILE A 148 39.07 10.98 28.21
C ILE A 148 40.31 10.62 29.02
N THR A 149 40.32 9.45 29.65
CA THR A 149 41.45 9.01 30.49
C THR A 149 42.11 7.76 29.92
N ALA A 150 43.44 7.78 29.84
CA ALA A 150 44.27 6.63 29.50
C ALA A 150 45.08 6.14 30.72
N TYR A 151 45.17 4.83 30.86
CA TYR A 151 45.84 4.13 31.96
C TYR A 151 46.89 3.17 31.40
N LEU A 152 48.07 3.11 32.02
CA LEU A 152 49.06 2.04 31.82
C LEU A 152 48.87 1.01 32.91
N LEU A 153 48.55 -0.23 32.53
CA LEU A 153 48.02 -1.27 33.40
C LEU A 153 48.89 -2.52 33.37
N TYR A 154 48.99 -3.20 34.52
CA TYR A 154 49.85 -4.37 34.72
C TYR A 154 49.14 -5.69 34.42
N ASP A 155 49.79 -6.60 33.68
CA ASP A 155 49.50 -8.05 33.62
C ASP A 155 48.01 -8.42 33.34
N ASP A 156 47.43 -7.88 32.25
CA ASP A 156 45.98 -7.95 31.89
C ASP A 156 45.01 -7.53 33.03
N GLY A 157 45.55 -6.84 34.03
CA GLY A 157 44.87 -6.40 35.23
C GLY A 157 44.52 -4.91 35.19
N TYR A 158 44.17 -4.40 36.37
CA TYR A 158 43.70 -3.01 36.56
C TYR A 158 44.58 -2.22 37.54
N THR A 159 45.71 -2.79 37.95
CA THR A 159 46.76 -2.14 38.76
C THR A 159 47.52 -1.14 37.89
N TRP A 160 47.78 0.06 38.42
CA TRP A 160 48.42 1.13 37.64
C TRP A 160 49.94 1.01 37.67
N LEU A 161 50.57 1.05 36.50
CA LEU A 161 52.03 1.15 36.36
C LEU A 161 52.53 2.59 36.30
N SER A 162 51.66 3.53 35.91
CA SER A 162 51.94 4.98 35.93
C SER A 162 50.74 5.75 36.45
N GLN A 163 50.90 7.05 36.71
CA GLN A 163 49.74 7.93 36.87
C GLN A 163 48.93 7.96 35.56
N PRO A 164 47.58 7.92 35.62
CA PRO A 164 46.74 8.03 34.44
C PRO A 164 46.82 9.45 33.87
N ILE A 165 46.65 9.57 32.55
CA ILE A 165 46.61 10.86 31.87
C ILE A 165 45.21 11.13 31.35
N THR A 166 44.74 12.35 31.57
CA THR A 166 43.46 12.85 31.06
C THR A 166 43.71 13.88 29.97
N PHE A 167 42.97 13.78 28.88
CA PHE A 167 43.03 14.66 27.72
C PHE A 167 41.63 14.78 27.10
N GLN A 168 41.46 15.70 26.15
CA GLN A 168 40.23 15.82 25.37
C GLN A 168 40.55 15.61 23.89
N VAL A 169 39.58 15.10 23.13
CA VAL A 169 39.63 15.11 21.66
C VAL A 169 38.73 16.21 21.11
N ALA A 170 39.18 16.90 20.07
CA ALA A 170 38.38 17.86 19.33
C ALA A 170 37.30 17.14 18.51
N ALA A 171 36.19 17.82 18.21
CA ALA A 171 35.22 17.29 17.26
C ALA A 171 35.85 17.14 15.87
N ALA A 172 35.51 16.07 15.16
CA ALA A 172 35.89 15.94 13.76
C ALA A 172 35.31 17.12 12.96
N PRO A 173 36.09 17.75 12.05
CA PRO A 173 35.55 18.78 11.18
C PRO A 173 34.46 18.16 10.31
N ALA A 174 33.28 18.78 10.27
CA ALA A 174 32.21 18.35 9.40
C ALA A 174 32.70 18.35 7.93
N PRO A 175 32.41 17.31 7.13
CA PRO A 175 32.81 17.29 5.74
C PRO A 175 32.19 18.47 5.00
N SER A 176 32.96 19.07 4.09
CA SER A 176 32.46 20.12 3.20
C SER A 176 31.78 19.49 1.98
N PRO A 177 30.74 20.11 1.40
CA PRO A 177 30.02 19.55 0.24
C PRO A 177 30.79 19.77 -1.07
N THR A 178 31.99 19.19 -1.17
CA THR A 178 32.94 19.23 -2.30
C THR A 178 32.65 18.18 -3.36
N GLY A 179 31.89 17.14 -3.03
CA GLY A 179 31.48 16.07 -3.91
C GLY A 179 30.42 16.44 -4.95
N THR A 180 30.00 15.46 -5.74
CA THR A 180 28.99 15.63 -6.79
C THR A 180 27.79 14.71 -6.57
N LEU A 181 26.61 15.17 -6.98
CA LEU A 181 25.41 14.35 -7.13
C LEU A 181 24.69 14.80 -8.41
N THR A 182 24.36 13.86 -9.29
CA THR A 182 23.63 14.12 -10.54
C THR A 182 22.55 13.06 -10.77
N LEU A 183 21.38 13.48 -11.24
CA LEU A 183 20.32 12.57 -11.68
C LEU A 183 20.63 12.09 -13.11
N ASP A 184 20.83 10.78 -13.25
CA ASP A 184 21.15 10.17 -14.54
C ASP A 184 19.88 9.81 -15.32
N THR A 185 18.82 9.38 -14.63
CA THR A 185 17.50 9.09 -15.22
C THR A 185 17.00 10.28 -16.05
N LYS A 186 16.69 10.03 -17.32
CA LYS A 186 16.10 11.02 -18.23
C LYS A 186 14.59 10.84 -18.25
N ASN A 187 13.85 11.94 -18.22
CA ASN A 187 12.38 11.96 -18.10
C ASN A 187 11.90 11.08 -16.92
N PRO A 188 12.28 11.38 -15.68
CA PRO A 188 11.91 10.56 -14.53
C PRO A 188 10.38 10.59 -14.34
N ILE A 189 9.80 9.43 -14.03
CA ILE A 189 8.34 9.22 -13.92
C ILE A 189 8.00 8.86 -12.47
N ALA A 190 6.87 9.37 -11.96
CA ALA A 190 6.37 9.02 -10.63
C ALA A 190 6.25 7.49 -10.45
N GLY A 191 6.63 6.98 -9.27
CA GLY A 191 6.68 5.54 -8.99
C GLY A 191 7.91 4.79 -9.52
N GLN A 192 8.62 5.30 -10.54
CA GLN A 192 9.71 4.57 -11.21
C GLN A 192 11.10 4.78 -10.56
N PRO A 193 11.99 3.77 -10.54
CA PRO A 193 13.32 3.91 -9.93
C PRO A 193 14.18 5.02 -10.56
N LEU A 194 14.95 5.72 -9.71
CA LEU A 194 15.82 6.83 -10.10
C LEU A 194 17.28 6.45 -9.94
N THR A 195 18.08 6.63 -10.99
CA THR A 195 19.53 6.37 -10.98
C THR A 195 20.30 7.69 -10.82
N PHE A 196 21.25 7.70 -9.89
CA PHE A 196 22.10 8.84 -9.59
C PHE A 196 23.58 8.48 -9.73
N SER A 197 24.37 9.37 -10.33
CA SER A 197 25.82 9.38 -10.24
C SER A 197 26.27 10.27 -9.09
N TRP A 198 27.28 9.84 -8.33
CA TRP A 198 27.75 10.56 -7.15
C TRP A 198 29.28 10.45 -6.98
N SER A 199 29.88 11.40 -6.27
CA SER A 199 31.26 11.34 -5.80
C SER A 199 31.46 12.09 -4.48
N THR A 200 32.46 11.68 -3.70
CA THR A 200 32.88 12.34 -2.46
C THR A 200 34.39 12.11 -2.21
N ASP A 201 35.03 13.09 -1.58
CA ASP A 201 36.39 12.97 -1.03
C ASP A 201 36.43 12.30 0.36
N THR A 202 35.25 12.09 0.97
CA THR A 202 35.08 11.57 2.33
C THR A 202 34.27 10.26 2.31
N PRO A 203 34.85 9.15 1.77
CA PRO A 203 34.15 7.88 1.64
C PRO A 203 33.91 7.20 3.00
N ASN A 204 32.68 6.74 3.22
CA ASN A 204 32.27 5.95 4.38
C ASN A 204 31.17 4.97 3.94
N SER A 205 31.19 3.74 4.48
CA SER A 205 30.19 2.70 4.23
C SER A 205 28.73 3.14 4.48
N LEU A 206 28.51 4.10 5.39
CA LEU A 206 27.20 4.62 5.78
C LEU A 206 26.83 5.93 5.07
N ASN A 207 27.62 6.39 4.10
CA ASN A 207 27.18 7.46 3.20
C ASN A 207 25.97 7.01 2.38
N TRP A 208 25.04 7.92 2.09
CA TRP A 208 23.77 7.58 1.46
C TRP A 208 23.23 8.68 0.56
N VAL A 209 22.39 8.29 -0.41
CA VAL A 209 21.56 9.22 -1.17
C VAL A 209 20.13 9.11 -0.67
N GLY A 210 19.58 10.24 -0.22
CA GLY A 210 18.19 10.36 0.24
C GLY A 210 17.37 11.25 -0.70
N VAL A 211 16.16 10.82 -1.04
CA VAL A 211 15.22 11.54 -1.91
C VAL A 211 13.97 11.90 -1.11
N TYR A 212 13.53 13.15 -1.23
CA TYR A 212 12.42 13.73 -0.47
C TYR A 212 11.37 14.28 -1.42
N ASN A 213 10.13 13.77 -1.31
CA ASN A 213 9.01 14.16 -2.16
C ASN A 213 8.57 15.61 -1.93
N ASP A 214 8.63 16.09 -0.68
CA ASP A 214 8.57 17.52 -0.36
C ASP A 214 10.01 18.04 -0.10
N PRO A 215 10.50 19.07 -0.81
CA PRO A 215 11.81 19.67 -0.56
C PRO A 215 12.00 20.22 0.86
N ALA A 216 10.91 20.61 1.55
CA ALA A 216 10.95 21.14 2.91
C ALA A 216 11.30 20.07 3.96
N ASP A 217 10.92 18.81 3.71
CA ASP A 217 11.23 17.64 4.56
C ASP A 217 12.73 17.26 4.50
N GLY A 218 13.42 17.65 3.42
CA GLY A 218 14.86 17.41 3.27
C GLY A 218 15.72 18.16 4.30
N PRO A 219 16.98 17.72 4.53
CA PRO A 219 17.89 18.33 5.51
C PRO A 219 18.45 19.67 5.04
N THR A 220 17.57 20.65 4.83
CA THR A 220 17.86 21.99 4.26
C THR A 220 18.88 22.80 5.06
N SER A 221 19.03 22.52 6.36
CA SER A 221 20.02 23.14 7.26
C SER A 221 21.20 22.22 7.62
N GLN A 222 21.43 21.15 6.86
CA GLN A 222 22.39 20.07 7.17
C GLN A 222 22.12 19.35 8.50
N SER A 223 20.85 19.32 8.89
CA SER A 223 20.29 18.71 10.11
C SER A 223 19.07 17.87 9.76
N TYR A 224 18.68 16.96 10.65
CA TYR A 224 17.42 16.23 10.51
C TYR A 224 16.22 17.18 10.52
N ASN A 225 15.29 16.97 9.57
CA ASN A 225 13.97 17.60 9.52
C ASN A 225 12.90 16.50 9.59
N SER A 226 12.81 15.69 8.54
CA SER A 226 11.87 14.57 8.36
C SER A 226 12.59 13.33 7.80
N PRO A 227 11.99 12.12 7.83
CA PRO A 227 12.55 10.96 7.14
C PRO A 227 12.49 11.12 5.61
N SER A 228 13.46 10.55 4.89
CA SER A 228 13.46 10.53 3.42
C SER A 228 12.36 9.63 2.88
N THR A 229 11.73 10.04 1.77
CA THR A 229 10.73 9.23 1.04
C THR A 229 11.33 7.93 0.50
N ALA A 230 12.58 7.98 0.03
CA ALA A 230 13.35 6.81 -0.36
C ALA A 230 14.86 7.08 -0.21
N TYR A 231 15.65 6.03 0.01
CA TYR A 231 17.11 6.15 0.17
C TYR A 231 17.87 4.93 -0.36
N THR A 232 19.18 5.07 -0.54
CA THR A 232 20.12 3.97 -0.82
C THR A 232 21.53 4.34 -0.34
N TYR A 233 22.21 3.42 0.33
CA TYR A 233 23.61 3.61 0.77
C TYR A 233 24.57 3.54 -0.42
N THR A 234 25.59 4.39 -0.41
CA THR A 234 26.64 4.45 -1.45
C THR A 234 27.74 3.42 -1.25
N GLY A 235 27.89 2.91 -0.01
CA GLY A 235 29.03 2.11 0.40
C GLY A 235 30.34 2.89 0.43
N SER A 236 31.45 2.20 0.72
CA SER A 236 32.78 2.79 0.98
C SER A 236 33.54 3.31 -0.25
N ALA A 237 32.88 3.48 -1.39
CA ALA A 237 33.51 4.00 -2.60
C ALA A 237 33.64 5.53 -2.57
N THR A 238 34.56 6.09 -3.36
CA THR A 238 34.69 7.55 -3.55
C THR A 238 33.79 8.10 -4.65
N SER A 239 33.26 7.23 -5.52
CA SER A 239 32.29 7.58 -6.55
C SER A 239 31.58 6.33 -7.07
N GLY A 240 30.43 6.52 -7.71
CA GLY A 240 29.70 5.45 -8.38
C GLY A 240 28.34 5.87 -8.92
N THR A 241 27.57 4.88 -9.34
CA THR A 241 26.14 5.00 -9.61
C THR A 241 25.35 4.18 -8.60
N LEU A 242 24.14 4.62 -8.28
CA LEU A 242 23.17 3.84 -7.50
C LEU A 242 21.75 4.10 -7.99
N THR A 243 20.82 3.23 -7.61
CA THR A 243 19.40 3.38 -7.93
C THR A 243 18.59 3.45 -6.64
N VAL A 244 17.76 4.49 -6.51
CA VAL A 244 16.82 4.71 -5.41
C VAL A 244 15.41 4.39 -5.88
N SER A 245 14.57 3.81 -5.01
CA SER A 245 13.15 3.55 -5.34
C SER A 245 12.37 4.84 -5.59
N GLY A 246 11.49 4.82 -6.59
CA GLY A 246 10.55 5.92 -6.86
C GLY A 246 9.14 5.72 -6.31
N ALA A 247 8.87 4.60 -5.62
CA ALA A 247 7.51 4.15 -5.30
C ALA A 247 6.67 5.13 -4.45
N GLY A 248 7.32 6.01 -3.68
CA GLY A 248 6.66 7.05 -2.87
C GLY A 248 6.70 8.46 -3.49
N LEU A 249 7.19 8.61 -4.73
CA LEU A 249 7.35 9.91 -5.40
C LEU A 249 6.13 10.24 -6.25
N THR A 250 5.64 11.47 -6.14
CA THR A 250 4.50 12.00 -6.89
C THR A 250 4.90 13.19 -7.77
N SER A 251 4.15 13.38 -8.85
CA SER A 251 4.31 14.44 -9.86
C SER A 251 3.64 15.76 -9.45
N GLY A 252 3.99 16.84 -10.15
CA GLY A 252 3.34 18.16 -10.01
C GLY A 252 4.08 19.17 -9.12
N HIS A 253 5.17 18.76 -8.47
CA HIS A 253 6.00 19.59 -7.59
C HIS A 253 7.49 19.23 -7.70
N ASP A 254 8.33 20.07 -7.11
CA ASP A 254 9.77 19.86 -7.00
C ASP A 254 10.10 18.75 -6.00
N ILE A 255 11.08 17.91 -6.31
CA ILE A 255 11.62 16.83 -5.48
C ILE A 255 13.11 17.09 -5.29
N THR A 256 13.65 16.87 -4.08
CA THR A 256 15.08 17.11 -3.80
C THR A 256 15.81 15.85 -3.36
N ALA A 257 17.00 15.62 -3.92
CA ALA A 257 17.92 14.56 -3.53
C ALA A 257 19.21 15.12 -2.91
N TYR A 258 19.71 14.40 -1.91
CA TYR A 258 20.86 14.77 -1.09
C TYR A 258 21.86 13.62 -1.03
N LEU A 259 23.16 13.92 -1.12
CA LEU A 259 24.24 12.98 -0.80
C LEU A 259 24.72 13.30 0.63
N LEU A 260 24.60 12.33 1.52
CA LEU A 260 24.64 12.52 2.97
C LEU A 260 25.71 11.64 3.63
N TYR A 261 26.33 12.17 4.69
CA TYR A 261 27.47 11.57 5.39
C TYR A 261 27.04 10.67 6.56
N ASP A 262 27.63 9.47 6.65
CA ASP A 262 27.69 8.62 7.85
C ASP A 262 26.35 8.41 8.60
N ASP A 263 25.32 7.96 7.88
CA ASP A 263 23.92 7.80 8.35
C ASP A 263 23.29 9.08 8.95
N GLY A 264 23.94 10.23 8.77
CA GLY A 264 23.53 11.55 9.23
C GLY A 264 22.97 12.43 8.11
N TYR A 265 22.89 13.74 8.39
CA TYR A 265 22.20 14.73 7.54
C TYR A 265 23.11 15.85 7.02
N THR A 266 24.43 15.73 7.25
CA THR A 266 25.45 16.63 6.69
C THR A 266 25.69 16.32 5.22
N TRP A 267 25.82 17.35 4.38
CA TRP A 267 25.91 17.18 2.93
C TRP A 267 27.34 16.90 2.46
N LEU A 268 27.51 15.90 1.59
CA LEU A 268 28.76 15.61 0.89
C LEU A 268 28.83 16.24 -0.51
N ALA A 269 27.68 16.65 -1.06
CA ALA A 269 27.57 17.34 -2.33
C ALA A 269 26.44 18.39 -2.26
N LYS A 270 26.43 19.34 -3.19
CA LYS A 270 25.29 20.26 -3.35
C LYS A 270 24.01 19.45 -3.67
N PRO A 271 22.89 19.65 -2.97
CA PRO A 271 21.63 18.98 -3.28
C PRO A 271 21.14 19.33 -4.68
N ILE A 272 20.41 18.40 -5.30
CA ILE A 272 19.79 18.59 -6.61
C ILE A 272 18.28 18.51 -6.51
N THR A 273 17.61 19.42 -7.22
CA THR A 273 16.15 19.49 -7.31
C THR A 273 15.72 19.17 -8.74
N PHE A 274 14.67 18.36 -8.89
CA PHE A 274 14.12 17.92 -10.16
C PHE A 274 12.61 17.66 -10.00
N GLN A 275 11.89 17.45 -11.10
CA GLN A 275 10.49 17.05 -11.07
C GLN A 275 10.34 15.67 -11.70
N VAL A 276 9.39 14.88 -11.22
CA VAL A 276 8.93 13.67 -11.91
C VAL A 276 7.67 13.98 -12.72
N GLN A 277 7.56 13.36 -13.88
CA GLN A 277 6.38 13.43 -14.73
C GLN A 277 5.31 12.48 -14.20
N ASP A 278 4.05 12.78 -14.48
CA ASP A 278 3.00 11.76 -14.44
C ASP A 278 3.43 10.56 -15.31
N PRO A 279 3.07 9.32 -14.94
CA PRO A 279 3.11 8.24 -15.92
C PRO A 279 2.29 8.69 -17.14
N PRO A 280 2.83 8.55 -18.37
CA PRO A 280 2.12 8.98 -19.56
C PRO A 280 0.75 8.32 -19.60
N PRO A 281 -0.30 9.00 -20.10
CA PRO A 281 -1.58 8.36 -20.35
C PRO A 281 -1.35 7.09 -21.14
N TYR A 282 -1.75 5.96 -20.57
CA TYR A 282 -1.61 4.66 -21.20
C TYR A 282 -2.59 4.60 -22.37
N ASP A 283 -2.14 5.04 -23.54
CA ASP A 283 -2.71 4.70 -24.84
C ASP A 283 -1.88 3.55 -25.43
N PRO A 284 -2.24 2.29 -25.12
CA PRO A 284 -1.49 1.13 -25.57
C PRO A 284 -1.83 0.74 -27.00
N THR A 285 -2.91 1.32 -27.58
CA THR A 285 -3.78 0.69 -28.60
C THR A 285 -2.97 -0.09 -29.64
N PRO A 286 -2.76 -1.42 -29.45
CA PRO A 286 -1.57 -2.04 -30.02
C PRO A 286 -1.61 -2.06 -31.54
N THR A 287 -0.57 -1.54 -32.18
CA THR A 287 -0.57 -1.39 -33.65
C THR A 287 -0.35 -2.71 -34.40
N THR A 288 -0.04 -3.79 -33.67
CA THR A 288 0.15 -5.16 -34.18
C THR A 288 -0.67 -6.16 -33.36
N ALA A 289 -0.80 -7.39 -33.87
CA ALA A 289 -1.37 -8.49 -33.09
C ALA A 289 -0.47 -8.86 -31.91
N HIS A 290 -1.07 -9.25 -30.78
CA HIS A 290 -0.41 -9.36 -29.47
C HIS A 290 -1.19 -10.26 -28.52
N PHE A 291 -0.57 -10.68 -27.41
CA PHE A 291 -1.32 -11.18 -26.24
C PHE A 291 -1.77 -10.00 -25.37
N VAL A 292 -2.96 -10.11 -24.79
CA VAL A 292 -3.54 -9.10 -23.85
C VAL A 292 -2.70 -8.84 -22.60
N THR A 293 -1.76 -9.74 -22.28
CA THR A 293 -0.83 -9.66 -21.15
C THR A 293 0.40 -10.55 -21.42
N ASP A 294 1.54 -10.22 -20.82
CA ASP A 294 2.76 -11.03 -20.87
C ASP A 294 2.68 -12.27 -19.95
N ASP A 295 1.83 -12.25 -18.91
CA ASP A 295 1.63 -13.37 -18.00
C ASP A 295 0.18 -13.54 -17.51
N MET A 296 -0.17 -14.77 -17.13
CA MET A 296 -1.43 -15.07 -16.44
C MET A 296 -1.29 -16.21 -15.43
N THR A 297 -2.10 -16.17 -14.36
CA THR A 297 -2.15 -17.23 -13.34
C THR A 297 -3.48 -17.98 -13.40
N VAL A 298 -3.44 -19.31 -13.58
CA VAL A 298 -4.64 -20.16 -13.49
C VAL A 298 -5.03 -20.45 -12.02
N ALA A 299 -6.19 -21.06 -11.81
CA ALA A 299 -6.62 -21.43 -10.45
C ALA A 299 -5.63 -22.40 -9.79
N ALA A 300 -5.42 -22.26 -8.49
CA ALA A 300 -4.51 -23.15 -7.76
C ALA A 300 -5.03 -24.60 -7.76
N THR A 301 -4.24 -25.52 -8.32
CA THR A 301 -4.66 -26.89 -8.60
C THR A 301 -4.00 -27.90 -7.64
N ALA A 302 -4.80 -28.85 -7.16
CA ALA A 302 -4.31 -29.89 -6.25
C ALA A 302 -3.40 -30.89 -6.98
N PRO A 303 -2.50 -31.61 -6.28
CA PRO A 303 -1.68 -32.68 -6.87
C PRO A 303 -2.51 -33.76 -7.57
N VAL A 304 -2.00 -34.29 -8.69
CA VAL A 304 -2.65 -35.33 -9.52
C VAL A 304 -4.02 -34.90 -10.09
N THR A 305 -4.14 -33.62 -10.44
CA THR A 305 -5.34 -33.04 -11.09
C THR A 305 -5.04 -32.77 -12.57
N ALA A 306 -5.96 -33.13 -13.45
CA ALA A 306 -5.86 -32.77 -14.87
C ALA A 306 -6.10 -31.28 -15.06
N VAL A 307 -5.32 -30.62 -15.91
CA VAL A 307 -5.51 -29.23 -16.31
C VAL A 307 -5.91 -29.15 -17.78
N ASP A 308 -6.86 -28.26 -18.06
CA ASP A 308 -7.38 -27.96 -19.39
C ASP A 308 -7.75 -26.47 -19.40
N THR A 309 -7.02 -25.68 -20.18
CA THR A 309 -7.21 -24.23 -20.32
C THR A 309 -6.68 -23.78 -21.69
N SER A 310 -7.02 -22.58 -22.14
CA SER A 310 -6.55 -22.09 -23.44
C SER A 310 -6.09 -20.63 -23.37
N VAL A 311 -5.06 -20.32 -24.16
CA VAL A 311 -4.60 -18.94 -24.42
C VAL A 311 -5.08 -18.41 -25.78
N ASN A 312 -5.87 -19.19 -26.53
CA ASN A 312 -6.30 -18.85 -27.89
C ASN A 312 -7.08 -17.53 -27.95
N GLY A 313 -8.04 -17.34 -27.03
CA GLY A 313 -8.82 -16.11 -26.94
C GLY A 313 -8.12 -14.94 -26.24
N LEU A 314 -6.84 -15.09 -25.89
CA LEU A 314 -6.00 -14.02 -25.32
C LEU A 314 -5.12 -13.35 -26.39
N TRP A 315 -5.13 -13.85 -27.63
CA TRP A 315 -4.45 -13.24 -28.77
C TRP A 315 -5.41 -12.31 -29.52
N PHE A 316 -5.08 -11.02 -29.56
CA PHE A 316 -5.88 -9.98 -30.20
C PHE A 316 -5.20 -9.44 -31.46
N GLY A 317 -6.00 -8.94 -32.38
CA GLY A 317 -5.53 -8.16 -33.53
C GLY A 317 -5.19 -6.72 -33.12
N PRO A 318 -4.70 -5.90 -34.07
CA PRO A 318 -4.40 -4.49 -33.81
C PRO A 318 -5.59 -3.73 -33.19
N GLY A 319 -5.32 -2.96 -32.14
CA GLY A 319 -6.29 -2.15 -31.40
C GLY A 319 -7.41 -2.93 -30.73
N GLY A 320 -7.14 -4.15 -30.26
CA GLY A 320 -8.11 -5.00 -29.55
C GLY A 320 -9.20 -5.61 -30.43
N ALA A 321 -9.02 -5.56 -31.75
CA ALA A 321 -9.89 -6.22 -32.69
C ALA A 321 -9.78 -7.75 -32.58
N SER A 322 -10.82 -8.48 -33.01
CA SER A 322 -10.69 -9.92 -33.22
C SER A 322 -9.56 -10.21 -34.22
N PRO A 323 -8.69 -11.22 -33.97
CA PRO A 323 -7.61 -11.56 -34.89
C PRO A 323 -8.17 -11.97 -36.26
N THR A 324 -7.66 -11.35 -37.32
CA THR A 324 -8.05 -11.62 -38.72
C THR A 324 -7.14 -12.63 -39.41
N ALA A 325 -5.88 -12.69 -38.98
CA ALA A 325 -4.93 -13.74 -39.32
C ALA A 325 -5.19 -14.99 -38.48
N ALA A 326 -4.96 -16.18 -39.06
CA ALA A 326 -4.92 -17.40 -38.25
C ALA A 326 -3.66 -17.38 -37.38
N VAL A 327 -3.78 -17.79 -36.12
CA VAL A 327 -2.68 -17.86 -35.15
C VAL A 327 -2.39 -19.31 -34.81
N SER A 328 -1.10 -19.61 -34.63
CA SER A 328 -0.59 -20.90 -34.18
C SER A 328 0.23 -20.73 -32.90
N PHE A 329 0.11 -21.69 -31.99
CA PHE A 329 0.75 -21.62 -30.67
C PHE A 329 1.79 -22.72 -30.50
N ALA A 330 2.89 -22.41 -29.82
CA ALA A 330 3.95 -23.35 -29.50
C ALA A 330 4.51 -23.09 -28.10
N LYS A 331 4.73 -24.17 -27.33
CA LYS A 331 5.49 -24.11 -26.07
C LYS A 331 6.96 -23.79 -26.36
N THR A 332 7.49 -22.76 -25.72
CA THR A 332 8.92 -22.39 -25.81
C THR A 332 9.72 -22.86 -24.59
N SER A 333 9.14 -22.84 -23.39
CA SER A 333 9.80 -23.27 -22.15
C SER A 333 8.78 -23.74 -21.08
N GLY A 334 9.29 -24.11 -19.90
CA GLY A 334 8.48 -24.44 -18.71
C GLY A 334 8.17 -25.93 -18.50
N SER A 335 7.46 -26.21 -17.40
CA SER A 335 7.21 -27.52 -16.78
C SER A 335 6.90 -28.66 -17.74
N SER A 336 7.62 -29.78 -17.63
CA SER A 336 7.54 -30.92 -18.56
C SER A 336 6.19 -31.65 -18.58
N TRP A 337 5.38 -31.51 -17.52
CA TRP A 337 4.03 -32.07 -17.43
C TRP A 337 2.96 -31.25 -18.15
N LEU A 338 3.28 -30.02 -18.58
CA LEU A 338 2.42 -29.15 -19.39
C LEU A 338 2.76 -29.29 -20.89
N LYS A 339 1.71 -29.50 -21.70
CA LYS A 339 1.74 -29.56 -23.17
C LYS A 339 0.90 -28.43 -23.74
N VAL A 340 1.28 -27.94 -24.92
CA VAL A 340 0.56 -26.88 -25.64
C VAL A 340 0.26 -27.37 -27.05
N SER A 341 -1.00 -27.29 -27.48
CA SER A 341 -1.42 -27.61 -28.84
C SER A 341 -1.15 -26.44 -29.79
N THR A 342 -1.18 -26.70 -31.10
CA THR A 342 -1.11 -25.63 -32.12
C THR A 342 -2.31 -24.68 -32.10
N THR A 343 -3.41 -25.07 -31.45
CA THR A 343 -4.62 -24.25 -31.21
C THR A 343 -4.58 -23.49 -29.88
N GLY A 344 -3.49 -23.58 -29.11
CA GLY A 344 -3.33 -22.85 -27.85
C GLY A 344 -4.05 -23.48 -26.66
N GLU A 345 -4.41 -24.77 -26.74
CA GLU A 345 -4.89 -25.55 -25.60
C GLU A 345 -3.69 -26.01 -24.76
N ILE A 346 -3.76 -25.82 -23.45
CA ILE A 346 -2.77 -26.24 -22.48
C ILE A 346 -3.32 -27.41 -21.68
N THR A 347 -2.65 -28.56 -21.78
CA THR A 347 -3.08 -29.80 -21.12
C THR A 347 -1.96 -30.42 -20.30
N GLY A 348 -2.32 -31.09 -19.20
CA GLY A 348 -1.36 -31.75 -18.33
C GLY A 348 -2.02 -32.41 -17.13
N THR A 349 -1.19 -33.01 -16.27
CA THR A 349 -1.61 -33.50 -14.94
C THR A 349 -0.60 -33.00 -13.92
N THR A 350 -1.06 -32.34 -12.87
CA THR A 350 -0.18 -31.76 -11.84
C THR A 350 0.64 -32.84 -11.12
N PRO A 351 1.91 -32.57 -10.74
CA PRO A 351 2.77 -33.52 -10.05
C PRO A 351 2.18 -34.05 -8.74
N SER A 352 2.51 -35.29 -8.39
CA SER A 352 2.06 -35.93 -7.13
C SER A 352 2.78 -35.40 -5.88
N SER A 353 3.96 -34.82 -6.06
CA SER A 353 4.77 -34.17 -5.03
C SER A 353 5.42 -32.91 -5.63
N PRO A 354 4.79 -31.73 -5.48
CA PRO A 354 5.39 -30.46 -5.89
C PRO A 354 6.74 -30.24 -5.21
N SER A 355 7.77 -29.86 -5.97
CA SER A 355 9.02 -29.40 -5.37
C SER A 355 8.79 -28.07 -4.64
N LYS A 356 9.43 -27.88 -3.49
CA LYS A 356 9.61 -26.53 -2.91
C LYS A 356 10.70 -25.72 -3.63
N SER A 357 11.34 -26.30 -4.64
CA SER A 357 12.53 -25.78 -5.30
C SER A 357 12.47 -26.08 -6.80
N ALA A 358 11.94 -25.13 -7.55
CA ALA A 358 12.30 -24.79 -8.94
C ALA A 358 11.51 -23.53 -9.32
N ASN A 359 12.16 -22.52 -9.90
CA ASN A 359 11.49 -21.28 -10.33
C ASN A 359 10.62 -21.48 -11.60
N ASP A 360 10.46 -22.73 -12.05
CA ASP A 360 9.76 -23.15 -13.28
C ASP A 360 8.73 -24.28 -13.05
N GLU A 361 8.54 -24.76 -11.81
CA GLU A 361 7.51 -25.78 -11.55
C GLU A 361 6.12 -25.12 -11.50
N GLY A 362 5.25 -25.52 -12.43
CA GLY A 362 3.96 -24.88 -12.65
C GLY A 362 3.94 -23.86 -13.79
N THR A 363 5.07 -23.44 -14.38
CA THR A 363 5.04 -22.44 -15.47
C THR A 363 5.08 -23.06 -16.87
N VAL A 364 4.51 -22.37 -17.86
CA VAL A 364 4.72 -22.64 -19.29
C VAL A 364 4.73 -21.34 -20.09
N THR A 365 5.81 -21.10 -20.84
CA THR A 365 5.86 -19.97 -21.80
C THR A 365 5.44 -20.45 -23.18
N ILE A 366 4.60 -19.67 -23.83
CA ILE A 366 3.95 -19.97 -25.10
C ILE A 366 4.21 -18.82 -26.06
N GLN A 367 4.70 -19.15 -27.26
CA GLN A 367 4.76 -18.21 -28.37
C GLN A 367 3.52 -18.40 -29.26
N ALA A 368 2.82 -17.31 -29.55
CA ALA A 368 1.89 -17.19 -30.66
C ALA A 368 2.65 -16.74 -31.92
N THR A 369 2.26 -17.26 -33.09
CA THR A 369 2.74 -16.82 -34.40
C THR A 369 1.55 -16.77 -35.36
N ASP A 370 1.25 -15.60 -35.90
CA ASP A 370 0.18 -15.42 -36.90
C ASP A 370 0.66 -15.73 -38.33
N THR A 371 -0.29 -15.85 -39.27
CA THR A 371 0.03 -16.11 -40.69
C THR A 371 0.77 -14.98 -41.41
N ALA A 372 0.90 -13.79 -40.81
CA ALA A 372 1.72 -12.69 -41.32
C ALA A 372 3.15 -12.71 -40.74
N GLY A 373 3.44 -13.59 -39.78
CA GLY A 373 4.73 -13.71 -39.11
C GLY A 373 4.86 -12.82 -37.87
N VAL A 374 3.78 -12.20 -37.39
CA VAL A 374 3.78 -11.47 -36.12
C VAL A 374 3.83 -12.49 -34.98
N THR A 375 4.70 -12.25 -34.00
CA THR A 375 4.90 -13.13 -32.84
C THR A 375 4.72 -12.36 -31.54
N GLY A 376 4.25 -13.07 -30.51
CA GLY A 376 4.24 -12.60 -29.13
C GLY A 376 4.29 -13.78 -28.17
N THR A 377 4.57 -13.51 -26.90
CA THR A 377 4.74 -14.55 -25.87
C THR A 377 3.87 -14.28 -24.65
N ILE A 378 3.34 -15.34 -24.05
CA ILE A 378 2.67 -15.30 -22.75
C ILE A 378 3.26 -16.39 -21.84
N THR A 379 3.42 -16.11 -20.55
CA THR A 379 3.78 -17.10 -19.54
C THR A 379 2.57 -17.42 -18.67
N VAL A 380 2.20 -18.71 -18.61
CA VAL A 380 1.06 -19.18 -17.82
C VAL A 380 1.57 -19.89 -16.57
N GLU A 381 1.16 -19.41 -15.41
CA GLU A 381 1.45 -19.98 -14.09
C GLU A 381 0.31 -20.90 -13.63
N PHE A 382 0.64 -22.15 -13.29
CA PHE A 382 -0.23 -23.16 -12.68
C PHE A 382 0.18 -23.37 -11.21
N PRO A 383 -0.26 -22.52 -10.28
CA PRO A 383 0.10 -22.64 -8.88
C PRO A 383 -0.41 -23.96 -8.30
N LEU A 384 0.47 -24.69 -7.62
CA LEU A 384 0.16 -25.99 -7.03
C LEU A 384 -0.29 -25.81 -5.58
N SER A 385 -1.55 -26.17 -5.29
CA SER A 385 -2.10 -26.02 -3.94
C SER A 385 -1.61 -27.13 -3.00
N ALA A 386 -1.41 -26.80 -1.73
CA ALA A 386 -1.07 -27.79 -0.72
C ALA A 386 -2.20 -28.84 -0.60
N LYS A 387 -1.84 -30.08 -0.23
CA LYS A 387 -2.83 -31.14 0.00
C LYS A 387 -3.82 -30.72 1.09
N ASN A 388 -5.10 -30.63 0.73
CA ASN A 388 -6.21 -30.11 1.56
C ASN A 388 -6.15 -28.59 1.85
N ALA A 389 -5.49 -27.79 1.02
CA ALA A 389 -5.65 -26.34 1.06
C ALA A 389 -7.12 -25.96 0.88
N LYS A 390 -7.58 -24.94 1.61
CA LYS A 390 -8.93 -24.40 1.43
C LYS A 390 -8.97 -23.64 0.10
N PRO A 391 -10.00 -23.84 -0.75
CA PRO A 391 -10.13 -23.07 -1.97
C PRO A 391 -10.32 -21.58 -1.67
N GLN A 392 -9.68 -20.73 -2.45
CA GLN A 392 -9.96 -19.30 -2.48
C GLN A 392 -10.78 -18.93 -3.72
N VAL A 393 -11.52 -17.83 -3.62
CA VAL A 393 -12.29 -17.23 -4.72
C VAL A 393 -12.13 -15.71 -4.65
N LYS A 394 -11.48 -15.10 -5.64
CA LYS A 394 -11.47 -13.65 -5.83
C LYS A 394 -12.67 -13.25 -6.70
N ALA A 395 -13.70 -12.73 -6.06
CA ALA A 395 -14.93 -12.30 -6.71
C ALA A 395 -14.94 -10.79 -6.97
N ALA A 396 -15.62 -10.35 -8.02
CA ALA A 396 -15.81 -8.94 -8.32
C ALA A 396 -17.22 -8.62 -8.84
N THR A 397 -17.71 -7.40 -8.62
CA THR A 397 -18.86 -6.83 -9.33
C THR A 397 -18.42 -5.58 -10.10
N LEU A 398 -18.97 -5.38 -11.30
CA LEU A 398 -18.65 -4.24 -12.17
C LEU A 398 -19.79 -3.94 -13.16
N ASP A 399 -20.33 -2.73 -13.08
CA ASP A 399 -21.10 -2.13 -14.17
C ASP A 399 -20.22 -1.85 -15.38
N MET A 400 -20.62 -2.33 -16.56
CA MET A 400 -19.82 -2.21 -17.78
C MET A 400 -19.93 -0.85 -18.47
N TRP A 401 -20.85 0.02 -18.08
CA TRP A 401 -21.14 1.31 -18.72
C TRP A 401 -21.48 1.18 -20.22
N ASP A 402 -22.75 0.87 -20.51
CA ASP A 402 -23.28 0.53 -21.84
C ASP A 402 -22.42 -0.53 -22.56
N GLY A 403 -22.10 -1.64 -21.88
CA GLY A 403 -21.25 -2.72 -22.40
C GLY A 403 -19.81 -2.29 -22.72
N GLY A 404 -19.32 -1.22 -22.11
CA GLY A 404 -18.02 -0.60 -22.35
C GLY A 404 -17.98 0.26 -23.60
N SER A 405 -19.13 0.63 -24.18
CA SER A 405 -19.20 1.31 -25.49
C SER A 405 -18.57 2.70 -25.51
N HIS A 406 -18.37 3.32 -24.33
CA HIS A 406 -17.69 4.62 -24.16
C HIS A 406 -16.14 4.53 -24.17
N VAL A 407 -15.58 3.32 -24.27
CA VAL A 407 -14.13 3.05 -24.21
C VAL A 407 -13.69 2.20 -25.41
N ALA A 408 -12.68 2.64 -26.15
CA ALA A 408 -12.16 1.89 -27.30
C ALA A 408 -11.47 0.61 -26.82
N GLY A 409 -11.71 -0.51 -27.49
CA GLY A 409 -11.11 -1.81 -27.14
C GLY A 409 -11.64 -2.42 -25.82
N ALA A 410 -12.77 -1.97 -25.28
CA ALA A 410 -13.25 -2.37 -23.95
C ALA A 410 -13.31 -3.89 -23.69
N ARG A 411 -13.53 -4.72 -24.71
CA ARG A 411 -13.50 -6.18 -24.54
C ARG A 411 -12.10 -6.73 -24.25
N GLU A 412 -11.08 -6.25 -24.97
CA GLU A 412 -9.68 -6.61 -24.70
C GLU A 412 -9.30 -6.13 -23.30
N LYS A 413 -9.59 -4.85 -23.00
CA LYS A 413 -9.33 -4.22 -21.71
C LYS A 413 -9.94 -5.01 -20.55
N LEU A 414 -11.23 -5.38 -20.62
CA LEU A 414 -11.87 -6.19 -19.57
C LEU A 414 -11.28 -7.60 -19.44
N VAL A 415 -10.87 -8.25 -20.54
CA VAL A 415 -10.11 -9.52 -20.47
C VAL A 415 -8.78 -9.30 -19.74
N GLY A 416 -8.05 -8.23 -20.04
CA GLY A 416 -6.84 -7.82 -19.33
C GLY A 416 -7.10 -7.57 -17.84
N SER A 417 -8.10 -6.75 -17.50
CA SER A 417 -8.52 -6.48 -16.12
C SER A 417 -8.75 -7.76 -15.33
N ILE A 418 -9.51 -8.71 -15.89
CA ILE A 418 -9.83 -9.99 -15.25
C ILE A 418 -8.59 -10.84 -15.02
N VAL A 419 -7.71 -10.93 -16.02
CA VAL A 419 -6.51 -11.78 -15.97
C VAL A 419 -5.45 -11.19 -15.04
N SER A 420 -5.09 -9.91 -15.23
CA SER A 420 -4.04 -9.23 -14.46
C SER A 420 -4.42 -9.07 -12.98
N ASN A 421 -5.69 -8.77 -12.68
CA ASN A 421 -6.18 -8.71 -11.30
C ASN A 421 -6.50 -10.09 -10.70
N ARG A 422 -6.30 -11.18 -11.46
CA ARG A 422 -6.50 -12.58 -11.04
C ARG A 422 -7.90 -12.85 -10.48
N LEU A 423 -8.91 -12.30 -11.12
CA LEU A 423 -10.32 -12.52 -10.72
C LEU A 423 -10.73 -13.97 -11.04
N ASP A 424 -11.70 -14.51 -10.30
CA ASP A 424 -12.18 -15.88 -10.48
C ASP A 424 -13.66 -15.96 -10.92
N VAL A 425 -14.48 -15.08 -10.35
CA VAL A 425 -15.93 -14.99 -10.56
C VAL A 425 -16.31 -13.52 -10.65
N VAL A 426 -16.87 -13.08 -11.77
CA VAL A 426 -17.24 -11.68 -11.98
C VAL A 426 -18.72 -11.56 -12.28
N GLY A 427 -19.42 -10.79 -11.46
CA GLY A 427 -20.75 -10.28 -11.76
C GLY A 427 -20.60 -9.03 -12.63
N LEU A 428 -21.20 -9.04 -13.81
CA LEU A 428 -21.21 -7.90 -14.71
C LEU A 428 -22.62 -7.34 -14.81
N GLN A 429 -22.73 -6.02 -14.82
CA GLN A 429 -23.94 -5.24 -15.00
C GLN A 429 -23.84 -4.41 -16.29
N ASP A 430 -24.97 -3.88 -16.78
CA ASP A 430 -25.09 -3.15 -18.05
C ASP A 430 -24.32 -3.74 -19.25
N THR A 431 -24.36 -5.07 -19.44
CA THR A 431 -23.57 -5.77 -20.48
C THR A 431 -24.12 -5.64 -21.90
N LEU A 432 -25.18 -4.85 -22.09
CA LEU A 432 -26.07 -4.86 -23.28
C LEU A 432 -26.54 -6.28 -23.68
N GLY A 433 -26.59 -7.21 -22.72
CA GLY A 433 -27.04 -8.60 -22.88
C GLY A 433 -26.19 -9.45 -23.84
N THR A 434 -24.97 -9.01 -24.16
CA THR A 434 -24.08 -9.73 -25.10
C THR A 434 -22.59 -9.68 -24.75
N GLN A 435 -22.09 -8.65 -24.05
CA GLN A 435 -20.64 -8.49 -23.89
C GLN A 435 -20.04 -9.50 -22.92
N ALA A 436 -20.74 -9.92 -21.87
CA ALA A 436 -20.22 -10.90 -20.92
C ALA A 436 -20.04 -12.28 -21.57
N THR A 437 -20.98 -12.70 -22.43
CA THR A 437 -20.85 -13.90 -23.27
C THR A 437 -19.61 -13.84 -24.17
N LEU A 438 -19.27 -12.68 -24.71
CA LEU A 438 -18.12 -12.51 -25.61
C LEU A 438 -16.80 -12.52 -24.84
N VAL A 439 -16.73 -11.89 -23.67
CA VAL A 439 -15.58 -11.93 -22.74
C VAL A 439 -15.35 -13.37 -22.23
N ALA A 440 -16.40 -14.04 -21.77
CA ALA A 440 -16.30 -15.42 -21.27
C ALA A 440 -15.79 -16.40 -22.34
N LYS A 441 -16.20 -16.22 -23.61
CA LYS A 441 -15.69 -17.04 -24.72
C LYS A 441 -14.21 -16.84 -25.00
N LEU A 442 -13.69 -15.62 -24.83
CA LEU A 442 -12.25 -15.33 -24.98
C LEU A 442 -11.43 -15.95 -23.85
N LEU A 443 -11.94 -15.88 -22.62
CA LEU A 443 -11.32 -16.52 -21.44
C LEU A 443 -11.45 -18.05 -21.41
N GLY A 444 -12.35 -18.64 -22.21
CA GLY A 444 -12.72 -20.06 -22.13
C GLY A 444 -13.57 -20.40 -20.89
N TRP A 445 -14.28 -19.42 -20.33
CA TRP A 445 -14.98 -19.52 -19.04
C TRP A 445 -16.47 -19.83 -19.17
N GLY A 446 -17.04 -20.38 -18.09
CA GLY A 446 -18.49 -20.51 -17.95
C GLY A 446 -19.15 -19.15 -17.78
N HIS A 447 -20.37 -19.00 -18.30
CA HIS A 447 -21.16 -17.77 -18.13
C HIS A 447 -22.66 -18.01 -18.08
N VAL A 448 -23.38 -17.08 -17.46
CA VAL A 448 -24.81 -16.83 -17.66
C VAL A 448 -25.01 -15.34 -17.90
N GLU A 449 -25.87 -14.96 -18.84
CA GLU A 449 -26.18 -13.57 -19.18
C GLU A 449 -27.68 -13.44 -19.43
N SER A 450 -28.28 -12.34 -18.98
CA SER A 450 -29.67 -11.96 -19.26
C SER A 450 -29.72 -11.01 -20.45
N ALA A 451 -30.86 -10.97 -21.15
CA ALA A 451 -31.12 -9.95 -22.16
C ALA A 451 -31.22 -8.52 -21.58
N GLY A 452 -31.30 -8.39 -20.25
CA GLY A 452 -31.36 -7.13 -19.52
C GLY A 452 -29.99 -6.60 -19.06
N GLY A 453 -28.88 -7.27 -19.39
CA GLY A 453 -27.53 -6.77 -19.11
C GLY A 453 -26.88 -7.30 -17.82
N GLN A 454 -27.51 -8.23 -17.08
CA GLN A 454 -26.89 -8.83 -15.90
C GLN A 454 -26.25 -10.18 -16.26
N ALA A 455 -25.01 -10.38 -15.85
CA ALA A 455 -24.25 -11.60 -16.13
C ALA A 455 -23.40 -12.06 -14.95
N ILE A 456 -23.05 -13.36 -14.95
CA ILE A 456 -21.99 -13.96 -14.13
C ILE A 456 -21.06 -14.68 -15.11
N ILE A 457 -19.76 -14.40 -15.02
CA ILE A 457 -18.70 -15.17 -15.66
C ILE A 457 -17.84 -15.84 -14.59
N SER A 458 -17.34 -17.05 -14.82
CA SER A 458 -16.53 -17.77 -13.83
C SER A 458 -15.55 -18.75 -14.46
N ARG A 459 -14.33 -18.75 -13.95
CA ARG A 459 -13.27 -19.71 -14.33
C ARG A 459 -13.62 -21.14 -13.90
N TYR A 460 -14.42 -21.26 -12.85
CA TYR A 460 -14.90 -22.53 -12.33
C TYR A 460 -16.16 -22.99 -13.09
N PRO A 461 -16.39 -24.31 -13.21
CA PRO A 461 -17.60 -24.84 -13.82
C PRO A 461 -18.85 -24.27 -13.14
N LEU A 462 -19.78 -23.73 -13.93
CA LEU A 462 -21.03 -23.16 -13.44
C LEU A 462 -22.23 -23.77 -14.16
N ALA A 463 -23.37 -23.80 -13.48
CA ALA A 463 -24.67 -24.14 -14.04
C ALA A 463 -25.69 -23.04 -13.72
N LYS A 464 -26.49 -22.65 -14.70
CA LYS A 464 -27.59 -21.69 -14.51
C LYS A 464 -28.61 -22.22 -13.49
N ASP A 465 -28.98 -21.40 -12.52
CA ASP A 465 -29.99 -21.76 -11.54
C ASP A 465 -31.39 -21.34 -12.00
N ASN A 466 -32.07 -22.28 -12.66
CA ASN A 466 -33.33 -22.02 -13.34
C ASN A 466 -34.50 -21.83 -12.35
N GLY A 467 -35.07 -20.63 -12.32
CA GLY A 467 -36.21 -20.28 -11.47
C GLY A 467 -35.83 -19.70 -10.10
N ALA A 468 -34.54 -19.47 -9.84
CA ALA A 468 -34.07 -18.77 -8.65
C ALA A 468 -34.39 -17.26 -8.69
N VAL A 469 -34.23 -16.61 -9.84
CA VAL A 469 -34.54 -15.18 -10.02
C VAL A 469 -36.05 -14.97 -10.23
N PRO A 470 -36.73 -14.14 -9.41
CA PRO A 470 -38.14 -13.80 -9.63
C PRO A 470 -38.38 -12.95 -10.89
N THR A 471 -39.55 -13.08 -11.51
CA THR A 471 -39.94 -12.24 -12.66
C THR A 471 -39.95 -10.76 -12.28
N GLY A 472 -39.32 -9.92 -13.10
CA GLY A 472 -39.22 -8.48 -12.87
C GLY A 472 -38.05 -8.06 -11.96
N VAL A 473 -37.26 -9.01 -11.46
CA VAL A 473 -35.97 -8.71 -10.80
C VAL A 473 -34.85 -8.73 -11.86
N PRO A 474 -34.11 -7.62 -12.06
CA PRO A 474 -32.96 -7.54 -12.95
C PRO A 474 -31.75 -8.26 -12.34
N ALA A 475 -31.71 -9.58 -12.49
CA ALA A 475 -30.65 -10.42 -11.96
C ALA A 475 -30.46 -11.73 -12.76
N VAL A 476 -29.31 -12.36 -12.55
CA VAL A 476 -29.02 -13.76 -12.92
C VAL A 476 -28.50 -14.53 -11.71
N ALA A 477 -28.68 -15.85 -11.73
CA ALA A 477 -28.22 -16.76 -10.68
C ALA A 477 -27.55 -18.01 -11.28
N ALA A 478 -26.48 -18.47 -10.64
CA ALA A 478 -25.75 -19.67 -11.03
C ALA A 478 -25.16 -20.40 -9.82
N LEU A 479 -25.08 -21.73 -9.92
CA LEU A 479 -24.30 -22.57 -9.01
C LEU A 479 -22.89 -22.75 -9.59
N VAL A 480 -21.90 -22.18 -8.92
CA VAL A 480 -20.47 -22.26 -9.27
C VAL A 480 -19.81 -23.36 -8.43
N ASN A 481 -18.97 -24.21 -9.05
CA ASN A 481 -18.30 -25.34 -8.39
C ASN A 481 -16.81 -25.06 -8.14
N VAL A 482 -16.50 -24.51 -6.97
CA VAL A 482 -15.16 -24.15 -6.53
C VAL A 482 -14.51 -25.37 -5.86
N ALA A 483 -13.68 -26.10 -6.62
CA ALA A 483 -12.93 -27.27 -6.16
C ALA A 483 -13.77 -28.31 -5.38
N GLY A 484 -15.01 -28.55 -5.84
CA GLY A 484 -15.97 -29.48 -5.23
C GLY A 484 -16.97 -28.84 -4.27
N THR A 485 -16.78 -27.57 -3.88
CA THR A 485 -17.76 -26.81 -3.08
C THR A 485 -18.68 -26.01 -3.98
N ARG A 486 -19.99 -26.12 -3.76
CA ARG A 486 -21.00 -25.36 -4.51
C ARG A 486 -21.23 -24.00 -3.85
N LEU A 487 -21.09 -22.93 -4.62
CA LEU A 487 -21.37 -21.56 -4.26
C LEU A 487 -22.59 -21.09 -5.07
N GLN A 488 -23.60 -20.53 -4.40
CA GLN A 488 -24.70 -19.84 -5.08
C GLN A 488 -24.25 -18.41 -5.39
N VAL A 489 -24.14 -18.07 -6.67
CA VAL A 489 -23.72 -16.74 -7.12
C VAL A 489 -24.91 -16.02 -7.76
N TRP A 490 -25.10 -14.78 -7.39
CA TRP A 490 -26.09 -13.86 -7.96
C TRP A 490 -25.36 -12.66 -8.57
N SER A 491 -25.82 -12.18 -9.72
CA SER A 491 -25.46 -10.86 -10.25
C SER A 491 -26.73 -10.04 -10.47
N THR A 492 -26.75 -8.78 -10.05
CA THR A 492 -27.93 -7.91 -10.13
C THR A 492 -27.54 -6.47 -10.46
N GLN A 493 -28.46 -5.76 -11.12
CA GLN A 493 -28.42 -4.31 -11.28
C GLN A 493 -29.81 -3.77 -11.00
N LEU A 494 -30.03 -3.14 -9.86
CA LEU A 494 -31.35 -2.63 -9.51
C LEU A 494 -31.69 -1.37 -10.32
N ASP A 495 -32.97 -0.99 -10.26
CA ASP A 495 -33.51 0.20 -10.93
C ASP A 495 -32.78 1.50 -10.49
N SER A 496 -32.26 2.26 -11.46
CA SER A 496 -31.47 3.48 -11.24
C SER A 496 -32.31 4.76 -11.16
N ASP A 497 -33.59 4.69 -11.52
CA ASP A 497 -34.51 5.83 -11.52
C ASP A 497 -34.72 6.42 -10.10
N ALA A 498 -34.92 7.73 -10.03
CA ALA A 498 -35.10 8.48 -8.77
C ALA A 498 -33.98 8.23 -7.74
N PHE A 499 -32.72 8.42 -8.16
CA PHE A 499 -31.54 8.26 -7.32
C PHE A 499 -31.63 9.04 -5.99
N GLY A 500 -31.57 8.31 -4.88
CA GLY A 500 -31.86 8.82 -3.53
C GLY A 500 -30.92 9.94 -3.06
N PRO A 501 -29.58 9.77 -3.14
CA PRO A 501 -28.60 10.79 -2.78
C PRO A 501 -28.83 12.14 -3.48
N ALA A 502 -29.04 12.12 -4.81
CA ALA A 502 -29.30 13.34 -5.56
C ALA A 502 -30.60 14.03 -5.16
N ALA A 503 -31.68 13.27 -4.95
CA ALA A 503 -32.93 13.82 -4.45
C ALA A 503 -32.79 14.43 -3.04
N ALA A 504 -31.92 13.88 -2.20
CA ALA A 504 -31.64 14.38 -0.86
C ALA A 504 -30.80 15.67 -0.88
N CYS A 505 -29.76 15.72 -1.73
CA CYS A 505 -28.88 16.88 -1.90
C CYS A 505 -29.53 18.07 -2.63
N ALA A 506 -30.42 17.83 -3.59
CA ALA A 506 -31.04 18.88 -4.40
C ALA A 506 -32.20 19.64 -3.70
N ALA A 507 -32.60 19.22 -2.50
CA ALA A 507 -33.78 19.72 -1.82
C ALA A 507 -33.59 21.13 -1.23
N THR A 508 -34.49 22.06 -1.58
CA THR A 508 -34.47 23.46 -1.09
C THR A 508 -34.80 23.62 0.40
N ALA A 509 -35.36 22.58 1.01
CA ALA A 509 -35.45 22.40 2.45
C ALA A 509 -34.84 21.04 2.79
N THR A 510 -33.88 20.98 3.71
CA THR A 510 -33.16 19.75 4.07
C THR A 510 -34.14 18.67 4.54
N PRO A 511 -34.28 17.55 3.81
CA PRO A 511 -35.24 16.50 4.15
C PRO A 511 -34.76 15.74 5.38
N THR A 512 -35.70 15.27 6.20
CA THR A 512 -35.36 14.39 7.32
C THR A 512 -34.96 13.00 6.80
N SER A 513 -34.08 12.29 7.51
CA SER A 513 -33.72 10.91 7.19
C SER A 513 -34.94 9.99 7.05
N LYS A 514 -36.05 10.29 7.73
CA LYS A 514 -37.31 9.55 7.63
C LYS A 514 -38.01 9.78 6.29
N GLU A 515 -37.97 10.99 5.74
CA GLU A 515 -38.54 11.30 4.43
C GLU A 515 -37.71 10.68 3.31
N ILE A 516 -36.38 10.73 3.40
CA ILE A 516 -35.48 10.05 2.45
C ILE A 516 -35.79 8.53 2.40
N VAL A 517 -35.88 7.87 3.56
CA VAL A 517 -36.23 6.44 3.65
C VAL A 517 -37.65 6.14 3.19
N ALA A 518 -38.59 7.08 3.32
CA ALA A 518 -39.96 6.90 2.82
C ALA A 518 -40.01 7.00 1.28
N THR A 519 -39.25 7.93 0.68
CA THR A 519 -39.08 8.05 -0.77
C THR A 519 -38.42 6.80 -1.35
N GLU A 520 -37.31 6.33 -0.77
CA GLU A 520 -36.62 5.13 -1.24
C GLU A 520 -37.51 3.88 -1.17
N LYS A 521 -38.39 3.77 -0.16
CA LYS A 521 -39.36 2.66 -0.05
C LYS A 521 -40.49 2.69 -1.09
N ALA A 522 -40.61 3.78 -1.86
CA ALA A 522 -41.61 3.93 -2.92
C ALA A 522 -41.04 3.63 -4.33
N THR A 523 -39.72 3.41 -4.48
CA THR A 523 -39.07 3.14 -5.76
C THR A 523 -39.33 1.72 -6.28
N LEU A 524 -39.15 1.52 -7.59
CA LEU A 524 -39.11 0.18 -8.18
C LEU A 524 -37.91 -0.61 -7.62
N ARG A 525 -36.73 0.04 -7.48
CA ARG A 525 -35.52 -0.49 -6.82
C ARG A 525 -35.79 -1.21 -5.51
N TYR A 526 -36.48 -0.58 -4.56
CA TYR A 526 -36.79 -1.20 -3.28
C TYR A 526 -37.72 -2.42 -3.41
N SER A 527 -38.65 -2.41 -4.36
CA SER A 527 -39.51 -3.57 -4.62
C SER A 527 -38.74 -4.75 -5.24
N GLN A 528 -37.77 -4.47 -6.12
CA GLN A 528 -36.86 -5.46 -6.70
C GLN A 528 -35.93 -6.04 -5.63
N ALA A 529 -35.27 -5.19 -4.82
CA ALA A 529 -34.43 -5.60 -3.70
C ALA A 529 -35.18 -6.54 -2.74
N LYS A 530 -36.45 -6.23 -2.45
CA LYS A 530 -37.31 -7.04 -1.57
C LYS A 530 -37.75 -8.37 -2.17
N ALA A 531 -37.78 -8.49 -3.50
CA ALA A 531 -38.02 -9.75 -4.18
C ALA A 531 -36.73 -10.59 -4.27
N LEU A 532 -35.60 -9.94 -4.55
CA LEU A 532 -34.27 -10.54 -4.60
C LEU A 532 -33.84 -11.11 -3.25
N SER A 533 -33.94 -10.34 -2.16
CA SER A 533 -33.55 -10.77 -0.82
C SER A 533 -34.30 -12.03 -0.36
N LYS A 534 -35.60 -12.12 -0.64
CA LYS A 534 -36.41 -13.33 -0.39
C LYS A 534 -36.00 -14.53 -1.24
N ALA A 535 -35.54 -14.31 -2.47
CA ALA A 535 -35.03 -15.37 -3.33
C ALA A 535 -33.69 -15.91 -2.79
N ILE A 536 -32.81 -15.03 -2.34
CA ILE A 536 -31.54 -15.36 -1.70
C ILE A 536 -31.77 -16.08 -0.37
N GLU A 537 -32.66 -15.59 0.50
CA GLU A 537 -33.04 -16.25 1.76
C GLU A 537 -33.52 -17.68 1.51
N LYS A 538 -34.38 -17.89 0.49
CA LYS A 538 -34.88 -19.21 0.09
C LYS A 538 -33.80 -20.13 -0.49
N ALA A 539 -32.80 -19.58 -1.20
CA ALA A 539 -31.67 -20.34 -1.73
C ALA A 539 -30.58 -20.62 -0.68
N THR A 540 -30.55 -19.84 0.41
CA THR A 540 -29.54 -19.96 1.47
C THR A 540 -29.72 -21.26 2.24
N THR A 541 -28.69 -22.11 2.21
CA THR A 541 -28.63 -23.34 3.01
C THR A 541 -27.33 -23.39 3.80
N LYS A 542 -27.31 -24.16 4.90
CA LYS A 542 -26.12 -24.31 5.75
C LYS A 542 -24.88 -24.87 5.02
N ASN A 543 -25.06 -25.43 3.82
CA ASN A 543 -24.02 -26.14 3.06
C ASN A 543 -23.70 -25.49 1.70
N VAL A 544 -24.48 -24.49 1.26
CA VAL A 544 -24.24 -23.74 0.02
C VAL A 544 -24.17 -22.26 0.41
N PRO A 545 -22.96 -21.67 0.50
CA PRO A 545 -22.79 -20.25 0.73
C PRO A 545 -23.44 -19.44 -0.40
N ASN A 546 -23.84 -18.21 -0.12
CA ASN A 546 -24.27 -17.25 -1.15
C ASN A 546 -23.19 -16.18 -1.34
N LEU A 547 -23.12 -15.70 -2.58
CA LEU A 547 -22.34 -14.55 -3.01
C LEU A 547 -23.23 -13.71 -3.94
N VAL A 548 -23.37 -12.43 -3.66
CA VAL A 548 -24.19 -11.48 -4.42
C VAL A 548 -23.27 -10.38 -4.92
N LEU A 549 -23.22 -10.21 -6.23
CA LEU A 549 -22.36 -9.28 -6.95
C LEU A 549 -23.29 -8.25 -7.59
N GLY A 550 -23.52 -7.13 -6.92
CA GLY A 550 -24.66 -6.28 -7.23
C GLY A 550 -24.34 -4.79 -7.31
N ASP A 551 -24.77 -4.16 -8.40
CA ASP A 551 -25.13 -2.75 -8.38
C ASP A 551 -26.53 -2.64 -7.74
N LEU A 552 -26.59 -2.07 -6.55
CA LEU A 552 -27.83 -1.92 -5.79
C LEU A 552 -28.50 -0.56 -6.00
N GLU A 553 -27.86 0.38 -6.72
CA GLU A 553 -28.31 1.76 -6.95
C GLU A 553 -28.74 2.52 -5.68
N SER A 554 -28.24 2.10 -4.51
CA SER A 554 -28.62 2.63 -3.20
C SER A 554 -27.46 2.46 -2.20
N PRO A 555 -27.06 3.52 -1.48
CA PRO A 555 -25.99 3.46 -0.49
C PRO A 555 -26.44 2.75 0.79
N ALA A 556 -25.50 2.36 1.67
CA ALA A 556 -25.82 1.69 2.92
C ALA A 556 -25.88 2.66 4.11
N ALA A 557 -26.59 2.26 5.16
CA ALA A 557 -26.65 3.00 6.43
C ALA A 557 -25.30 3.06 7.18
N SER A 558 -24.35 2.17 6.83
CA SER A 558 -22.96 2.22 7.28
C SER A 558 -22.15 3.33 6.64
N ASP A 559 -22.56 3.80 5.46
CA ASP A 559 -21.88 4.84 4.68
C ASP A 559 -22.43 6.21 5.07
N TRP A 560 -23.76 6.34 5.20
CA TRP A 560 -24.43 7.57 5.63
C TRP A 560 -24.52 7.66 7.16
N THR A 561 -23.58 8.39 7.76
CA THR A 561 -23.44 8.53 9.22
C THR A 561 -23.24 10.00 9.61
N SER A 562 -23.42 10.33 10.90
CA SER A 562 -23.05 11.65 11.43
C SER A 562 -21.57 12.05 11.23
N LYS A 563 -20.66 11.10 10.94
CA LYS A 563 -19.25 11.39 10.65
C LYS A 563 -18.99 11.71 9.17
N THR A 564 -19.71 11.06 8.27
CA THR A 564 -19.62 11.22 6.82
C THR A 564 -20.56 12.28 6.26
N ALA A 565 -21.44 12.85 7.09
CA ALA A 565 -22.44 13.86 6.72
C ALA A 565 -21.92 15.01 5.85
N ALA A 566 -20.67 15.45 6.03
CA ALA A 566 -20.08 16.50 5.21
C ALA A 566 -19.97 16.11 3.71
N SER A 567 -19.75 14.84 3.42
CA SER A 567 -19.70 14.28 2.05
C SER A 567 -21.09 14.04 1.45
N HIS A 568 -22.13 13.95 2.29
CA HIS A 568 -23.54 13.75 1.89
C HIS A 568 -24.37 15.02 2.12
N CYS A 569 -23.88 16.16 1.64
CA CYS A 569 -24.60 17.45 1.65
C CYS A 569 -25.04 17.97 3.04
N GLY A 570 -24.33 17.57 4.10
CA GLY A 570 -24.66 17.87 5.50
C GLY A 570 -25.73 16.97 6.11
N ILE A 571 -26.24 16.00 5.37
CA ILE A 571 -27.27 15.07 5.85
C ILE A 571 -26.61 14.03 6.76
N GLY A 572 -27.16 13.89 7.98
CA GLY A 572 -26.67 12.94 8.97
C GLY A 572 -27.05 11.49 8.64
N SER A 573 -27.13 10.64 9.66
CA SER A 573 -27.39 9.22 9.46
C SER A 573 -28.72 8.94 8.76
N VAL A 574 -28.70 8.08 7.72
CA VAL A 574 -29.88 7.63 6.97
C VAL A 574 -29.93 6.11 6.95
N ALA A 575 -31.06 5.54 7.38
CA ALA A 575 -31.26 4.09 7.43
C ALA A 575 -31.71 3.55 6.06
N TRP A 576 -30.80 3.58 5.09
CA TRP A 576 -31.07 3.20 3.71
C TRP A 576 -31.64 1.76 3.60
N PRO A 577 -32.85 1.59 3.02
CA PRO A 577 -33.63 0.37 3.15
C PRO A 577 -33.27 -0.73 2.13
N VAL A 578 -32.49 -0.43 1.07
CA VAL A 578 -32.18 -1.41 0.02
C VAL A 578 -31.08 -2.38 0.45
N PRO A 579 -29.84 -1.96 0.82
CA PRO A 579 -28.84 -2.90 1.34
C PRO A 579 -29.29 -3.56 2.66
N GLN A 580 -30.09 -2.86 3.48
CA GLN A 580 -30.64 -3.44 4.71
C GLN A 580 -31.50 -4.70 4.45
N LEU A 581 -32.21 -4.80 3.32
CA LEU A 581 -32.97 -6.01 2.98
C LEU A 581 -32.07 -7.22 2.70
N LEU A 582 -30.83 -7.01 2.25
CA LEU A 582 -29.85 -8.07 2.01
C LEU A 582 -29.23 -8.52 3.35
N LEU A 583 -28.87 -7.57 4.21
CA LEU A 583 -28.43 -7.85 5.59
C LEU A 583 -29.52 -8.60 6.39
N ASP A 584 -30.78 -8.19 6.29
CA ASP A 584 -31.92 -8.85 6.93
C ASP A 584 -32.15 -10.28 6.40
N ALA A 585 -31.73 -10.57 5.16
CA ALA A 585 -31.74 -11.92 4.58
C ALA A 585 -30.53 -12.78 5.01
N GLY A 586 -29.68 -12.28 5.92
CA GLY A 586 -28.53 -12.99 6.47
C GLY A 586 -27.24 -12.89 5.64
N LEU A 587 -27.16 -11.92 4.72
CA LEU A 587 -25.91 -11.55 4.05
C LEU A 587 -25.05 -10.65 4.94
N THR A 588 -23.77 -10.55 4.57
CA THR A 588 -22.77 -9.67 5.16
C THR A 588 -22.08 -8.89 4.03
N ASP A 589 -22.03 -7.58 4.17
CA ASP A 589 -21.27 -6.66 3.30
C ASP A 589 -19.76 -6.91 3.50
N SER A 590 -19.07 -7.45 2.50
CA SER A 590 -17.65 -7.78 2.62
C SER A 590 -16.75 -6.54 2.74
N TYR A 591 -17.09 -5.47 2.01
CA TYR A 591 -16.30 -4.25 2.02
C TYR A 591 -16.36 -3.58 3.39
N ARG A 592 -17.54 -3.52 4.02
CA ARG A 592 -17.67 -2.98 5.38
C ARG A 592 -17.25 -3.92 6.51
N ALA A 593 -17.14 -5.23 6.23
CA ALA A 593 -16.52 -6.17 7.15
C ALA A 593 -15.00 -5.93 7.27
N GLU A 594 -14.32 -5.62 6.16
CA GLU A 594 -12.88 -5.30 6.12
C GLU A 594 -12.61 -3.84 6.48
N HIS A 595 -13.43 -2.91 5.96
CA HIS A 595 -13.27 -1.45 6.10
C HIS A 595 -14.42 -0.83 6.93
N PRO A 596 -14.46 -1.03 8.26
CA PRO A 596 -15.59 -0.59 9.10
C PRO A 596 -15.69 0.94 9.30
N ASN A 597 -14.73 1.72 8.79
CA ASN A 597 -14.71 3.18 8.96
C ASN A 597 -14.91 3.91 7.62
N ALA A 598 -16.17 4.12 7.24
CA ALA A 598 -16.57 4.83 6.01
C ALA A 598 -15.98 6.25 5.84
N ALA A 599 -15.54 6.90 6.93
CA ALA A 599 -14.91 8.22 6.88
C ALA A 599 -13.41 8.19 6.52
N LYS A 600 -12.78 7.01 6.52
CA LYS A 600 -11.38 6.80 6.07
C LYS A 600 -11.36 6.09 4.72
N ASP A 601 -12.19 5.06 4.59
CA ASP A 601 -12.23 4.15 3.46
C ASP A 601 -13.66 4.20 2.91
N SER A 602 -13.95 5.19 2.05
CA SER A 602 -15.33 5.49 1.61
C SER A 602 -15.90 4.38 0.73
N GLY A 603 -15.06 3.70 -0.06
CA GLY A 603 -15.47 2.66 -0.98
C GLY A 603 -16.36 3.17 -2.10
N GLN A 604 -16.16 4.43 -2.51
CA GLN A 604 -16.93 5.07 -3.57
C GLN A 604 -16.91 4.23 -4.86
N THR A 605 -18.09 3.93 -5.41
CA THR A 605 -18.26 3.19 -6.67
C THR A 605 -19.14 3.90 -7.69
N THR A 606 -19.89 4.93 -7.28
CA THR A 606 -20.48 5.90 -8.22
C THR A 606 -19.39 6.58 -9.08
N SER A 607 -19.80 7.40 -10.05
CA SER A 607 -18.92 8.05 -11.05
C SER A 607 -17.53 8.40 -10.51
N ILE A 608 -16.52 7.65 -10.98
CA ILE A 608 -15.11 7.91 -10.69
C ILE A 608 -14.63 9.21 -11.34
N PHE A 609 -15.34 9.68 -12.38
CA PHE A 609 -15.01 10.92 -13.05
C PHE A 609 -15.42 12.15 -12.23
N PRO A 610 -14.53 13.16 -12.09
CA PRO A 610 -14.85 14.44 -11.47
C PRO A 610 -15.84 15.27 -12.31
N PRO A 611 -16.47 16.31 -11.73
CA PRO A 611 -17.55 17.03 -12.40
C PRO A 611 -17.00 18.01 -13.42
N VAL A 612 -17.67 18.11 -14.57
CA VAL A 612 -17.26 19.01 -15.66
C VAL A 612 -17.60 20.46 -15.33
N THR A 613 -16.78 21.11 -14.49
CA THR A 613 -16.98 22.49 -14.07
C THR A 613 -16.45 23.51 -15.08
N THR A 614 -15.35 23.21 -15.80
CA THR A 614 -14.71 24.18 -16.73
C THR A 614 -14.00 23.56 -17.94
N GLY A 615 -14.70 22.83 -18.82
CA GLY A 615 -14.31 22.59 -20.22
C GLY A 615 -12.98 21.85 -20.54
N ALA A 616 -12.18 21.51 -19.53
CA ALA A 616 -10.95 20.73 -19.64
C ALA A 616 -11.22 19.27 -19.28
N ALA A 617 -10.44 18.34 -19.85
CA ALA A 617 -10.45 16.95 -19.42
C ALA A 617 -9.92 16.89 -17.98
N ALA A 618 -10.80 16.60 -17.02
CA ALA A 618 -10.45 16.47 -15.63
C ALA A 618 -9.99 15.03 -15.36
N THR A 619 -8.78 14.88 -14.82
CA THR A 619 -8.20 13.59 -14.44
C THR A 619 -8.83 13.06 -13.15
N VAL A 620 -9.01 11.74 -13.06
CA VAL A 620 -9.40 11.10 -11.80
C VAL A 620 -8.20 11.12 -10.85
N ASP A 621 -8.37 11.67 -9.65
CA ASP A 621 -7.29 11.64 -8.66
C ASP A 621 -7.09 10.25 -8.04
N ALA A 622 -5.90 10.01 -7.49
CA ALA A 622 -5.53 8.70 -6.94
C ALA A 622 -6.42 8.28 -5.75
N ALA A 623 -6.97 9.24 -4.98
CA ALA A 623 -7.87 8.94 -3.87
C ALA A 623 -9.23 8.44 -4.36
N THR A 624 -9.74 9.02 -5.45
CA THR A 624 -11.00 8.65 -6.10
C THR A 624 -10.86 7.30 -6.80
N ALA A 625 -9.76 7.08 -7.54
CA ALA A 625 -9.45 5.77 -8.14
C ALA A 625 -9.30 4.65 -7.09
N ALA A 626 -8.75 4.97 -5.91
CA ALA A 626 -8.59 4.05 -4.79
C ALA A 626 -9.81 3.93 -3.86
N GLY A 627 -10.94 4.61 -4.14
CA GLY A 627 -12.13 4.59 -3.28
C GLY A 627 -11.90 5.16 -1.87
N THR A 628 -10.92 6.05 -1.70
CA THR A 628 -10.57 6.73 -0.42
C THR A 628 -10.93 8.23 -0.42
N SER A 629 -11.43 8.75 -1.55
CA SER A 629 -11.89 10.15 -1.65
C SER A 629 -13.05 10.43 -0.68
N SER A 630 -12.94 11.56 0.02
CA SER A 630 -14.01 12.13 0.87
C SER A 630 -14.68 13.35 0.21
N THR A 631 -14.17 13.79 -0.94
CA THR A 631 -14.58 14.98 -1.69
C THR A 631 -15.54 14.64 -2.82
N SER A 632 -16.69 15.30 -2.90
CA SER A 632 -17.75 14.98 -3.86
C SER A 632 -17.33 15.21 -5.33
N THR A 633 -17.42 14.18 -6.16
CA THR A 633 -17.19 14.24 -7.61
C THR A 633 -18.36 14.79 -8.42
N ALA A 634 -19.46 15.19 -7.77
CA ALA A 634 -20.50 16.06 -8.34
C ALA A 634 -21.24 16.83 -7.25
N GLN A 635 -21.76 18.01 -7.59
CA GLN A 635 -22.63 18.80 -6.69
C GLN A 635 -24.01 18.15 -6.48
N THR A 636 -24.33 17.11 -7.25
CA THR A 636 -25.60 16.37 -7.22
C THR A 636 -25.46 14.94 -6.73
N ASP A 637 -24.35 14.24 -6.99
CA ASP A 637 -24.35 12.76 -6.92
C ASP A 637 -23.55 12.18 -5.74
N GLY A 638 -22.72 12.98 -5.07
CA GLY A 638 -21.94 12.57 -3.87
C GLY A 638 -20.85 11.51 -4.12
N PRO A 639 -19.98 11.21 -3.14
CA PRO A 639 -19.10 10.05 -3.17
C PRO A 639 -19.85 8.84 -2.60
N GLU A 640 -20.69 8.21 -3.43
CA GLU A 640 -21.58 7.12 -3.02
C GLU A 640 -21.02 5.73 -3.36
N ARG A 641 -21.31 4.76 -2.49
CA ARG A 641 -21.05 3.32 -2.71
C ARG A 641 -22.35 2.62 -3.06
N LEU A 642 -22.46 2.20 -4.32
CA LEU A 642 -23.65 1.61 -4.92
C LEU A 642 -23.45 0.14 -5.28
N ASP A 643 -22.20 -0.31 -5.33
CA ASP A 643 -21.79 -1.62 -5.78
C ASP A 643 -21.30 -2.47 -4.59
N TYR A 644 -21.72 -3.74 -4.54
CA TYR A 644 -21.62 -4.59 -3.35
C TYR A 644 -21.16 -6.01 -3.70
N VAL A 645 -20.33 -6.56 -2.82
CA VAL A 645 -19.98 -7.98 -2.78
C VAL A 645 -20.49 -8.55 -1.44
N ASP A 646 -21.74 -8.98 -1.43
CA ASP A 646 -22.42 -9.47 -0.23
C ASP A 646 -22.32 -11.00 -0.14
N TYR A 647 -22.13 -11.56 1.06
CA TYR A 647 -21.94 -13.00 1.23
C TYR A 647 -22.67 -13.61 2.43
N SER A 648 -22.96 -14.90 2.39
CA SER A 648 -23.46 -15.66 3.55
C SER A 648 -22.93 -17.09 3.60
N GLY A 649 -22.96 -17.71 4.79
CA GLY A 649 -22.55 -19.10 4.98
C GLY A 649 -21.05 -19.28 5.23
N LYS A 650 -20.46 -20.34 4.67
CA LYS A 650 -19.09 -20.79 4.97
C LYS A 650 -18.01 -20.10 4.14
N LEU A 651 -17.92 -18.79 4.28
CA LEU A 651 -16.86 -17.96 3.69
C LEU A 651 -16.12 -17.17 4.80
N SER A 652 -14.86 -16.80 4.58
CA SER A 652 -14.23 -15.62 5.19
C SER A 652 -13.84 -14.67 4.09
N VAL A 653 -14.01 -13.38 4.32
CA VAL A 653 -13.25 -12.34 3.63
C VAL A 653 -11.79 -12.49 4.06
N ASP A 654 -10.90 -12.57 3.09
CA ASP A 654 -9.45 -12.49 3.27
C ASP A 654 -8.92 -11.10 2.88
N GLU A 655 -9.64 -10.40 1.98
CA GLU A 655 -9.37 -9.03 1.50
C GLU A 655 -10.62 -8.46 0.82
N SER A 656 -10.89 -7.15 0.90
CA SER A 656 -11.81 -6.45 0.01
C SER A 656 -11.27 -5.06 -0.39
N HIS A 657 -11.49 -4.64 -1.63
CA HIS A 657 -11.07 -3.33 -2.16
C HIS A 657 -11.92 -2.88 -3.35
N THR A 658 -11.87 -1.58 -3.67
CA THR A 658 -12.29 -1.06 -4.98
C THR A 658 -11.17 -1.22 -6.01
N LEU A 659 -11.52 -1.48 -7.27
CA LEU A 659 -10.57 -1.66 -8.38
C LEU A 659 -10.92 -0.71 -9.54
N VAL A 660 -9.89 -0.04 -10.06
CA VAL A 660 -9.87 0.76 -11.28
C VAL A 660 -8.49 0.55 -11.93
N ASP A 661 -8.44 0.22 -13.22
CA ASP A 661 -7.17 0.05 -13.94
C ASP A 661 -6.65 1.38 -14.52
N GLY A 662 -5.38 1.69 -14.25
CA GLY A 662 -4.71 2.90 -14.74
C GLY A 662 -5.25 4.19 -14.10
N PHE A 663 -5.20 5.28 -14.87
CA PHE A 663 -5.62 6.62 -14.43
C PHE A 663 -6.66 7.18 -15.41
N PRO A 664 -7.97 6.88 -15.23
CA PRO A 664 -8.99 7.27 -16.19
C PRO A 664 -9.10 8.80 -16.37
N GLN A 665 -9.43 9.23 -17.57
CA GLN A 665 -9.70 10.62 -17.92
C GLN A 665 -11.21 10.86 -18.03
N GLY A 666 -11.67 11.96 -17.43
CA GLY A 666 -13.07 12.37 -17.34
C GLY A 666 -13.69 12.82 -18.66
N PRO A 667 -15.01 13.10 -18.65
CA PRO A 667 -15.97 12.41 -19.51
C PRO A 667 -15.99 12.87 -20.98
N THR A 668 -15.14 13.82 -21.36
CA THR A 668 -14.97 14.26 -22.75
C THR A 668 -13.90 13.47 -23.51
N ASN A 669 -13.05 12.68 -22.84
CA ASN A 669 -11.97 11.91 -23.46
C ASN A 669 -11.83 10.48 -22.90
N THR A 670 -12.92 9.71 -22.86
CA THR A 670 -12.92 8.37 -22.26
C THR A 670 -12.39 7.25 -23.16
N GLY A 671 -12.36 7.46 -24.49
CA GLY A 671 -12.01 6.42 -25.46
C GLY A 671 -10.66 5.73 -25.20
N GLY A 672 -9.66 6.49 -24.72
CA GLY A 672 -8.33 5.98 -24.42
C GLY A 672 -8.19 5.25 -23.07
N ASN A 673 -9.15 5.37 -22.15
CA ASN A 673 -9.02 4.87 -20.78
C ASN A 673 -8.71 3.37 -20.72
N ALA A 674 -7.79 2.96 -19.85
CA ALA A 674 -7.52 1.54 -19.58
C ALA A 674 -8.74 0.88 -18.93
N TRP A 675 -9.32 1.55 -17.93
CA TRP A 675 -10.58 1.16 -17.32
C TRP A 675 -11.78 1.38 -18.26
N ILE A 676 -12.71 0.42 -18.26
CA ILE A 676 -13.84 0.38 -19.22
C ILE A 676 -15.11 1.10 -18.76
N SER A 677 -15.20 1.44 -17.48
CA SER A 677 -16.44 1.90 -16.83
C SER A 677 -16.31 3.31 -16.25
N ASN A 678 -17.45 3.94 -15.97
CA ASN A 678 -17.51 5.12 -15.12
C ASN A 678 -17.56 4.78 -13.62
N ARG A 679 -17.73 3.50 -13.24
CA ARG A 679 -17.76 3.01 -11.85
C ARG A 679 -16.48 2.28 -11.47
N ALA A 680 -16.12 2.28 -10.19
CA ALA A 680 -15.11 1.37 -9.67
C ALA A 680 -15.71 -0.02 -9.44
N ALA A 681 -14.97 -1.08 -9.75
CA ALA A 681 -15.40 -2.43 -9.38
C ALA A 681 -15.22 -2.63 -7.87
N VAL A 682 -16.06 -3.45 -7.24
CA VAL A 682 -15.79 -3.95 -5.88
C VAL A 682 -15.31 -5.39 -5.97
N VAL A 683 -14.17 -5.66 -5.32
CA VAL A 683 -13.46 -6.93 -5.37
C VAL A 683 -13.33 -7.49 -3.95
N THR A 684 -13.50 -8.79 -3.78
CA THR A 684 -13.30 -9.48 -2.50
C THR A 684 -12.68 -10.85 -2.71
N THR A 685 -11.60 -11.12 -2.00
CA THR A 685 -10.98 -12.45 -1.92
C THR A 685 -11.61 -13.21 -0.76
N PHE A 686 -12.12 -14.42 -1.02
CA PHE A 686 -12.72 -15.28 -0.01
C PHE A 686 -12.00 -16.62 0.16
N THR A 687 -11.81 -17.07 1.39
CA THR A 687 -11.52 -18.48 1.70
C THR A 687 -12.82 -19.26 1.94
N VAL A 688 -12.99 -20.38 1.24
CA VAL A 688 -14.12 -21.32 1.37
C VAL A 688 -13.86 -22.29 2.54
N LYS A 689 -14.77 -22.33 3.54
CA LYS A 689 -14.48 -22.89 4.89
C LYS A 689 -14.89 -24.35 5.14
#